data_AF-A0A7R7XE22-F1
#
_entry.id   AF-A0A7R7XE22-F1
#
_cell.length_a   1.000
_cell.length_b   1.000
_cell.length_c   1.000
_cell.angle_alpha   90.00
_cell.angle_beta   90.00
_cell.angle_gamma   90.00
#
_symmetry.space_group_name_H-M   'P 1'
#
loop_
_entity.id
_entity.type
_entity.pdbx_description
1 polymer ?
#
loop_
_entity_poly.entity_id
_entity_poly.type
_entity_poly.pdbx_seq_one_letter_code
_entity_poly.pdbx_strand_id
1 'polypeptide(L)'
;MDGARTRPTLQNEEDIAHVVWAAHIISYLTNKGNNAELADEADDDTDNDEITDHETDCETEKAVILSGSRESVRRKFLDCIAQLFSHCKGRGGVTGAALREMEDGVEVDIARNDGFSSDLEALGYCRIVEQYLAGSFEETKSPADSGTDFEQTAVGYMSERVDEWIKDLQRVIRKTKKARLCIDQQHGEETAAQDWARTMEQALQFDAEKTDSETRFSIVKHAYRCVNITEVQDLLSHMFGQDGQKLWDRLNFIARPLTDARLLRSIAVQEPQFRNCRVSLVPPKPKTALDERYVVGISEASERLGLGSVPASRLYSSNQSFKEACAEPFGLHAEMQLVLHYDEQRVPQPTLDYFGCSKKSCLLCETFLAALPNPIDTRGRHGVCYPAWGVPVSDSAGIQDTIKELGKSLVARIRELLNVKHLGDNVKQSEIVSGFSALTLEEWRQKELTVRQYKDSQTQQQRDMQIKQGIAPTTRSKHQPLQNFEPEDCCVMCNTSPGRPCARCRSTYYCSEECEKSDAASHGRLCEQFASQTDRPSPQHKRAIFFPADSEEPSLVWVPCTRKYETEERMSWTQLNPHPYLGTDEPAKESLRIEHNPVRSRNLGSGFAGAAIRKEGYCVSLVYRELYLKDGSKTNRSIQACIAASGPLTTPHEYRGPMIALRETHPEDYEDITLADFRHIMDYLVSYRDTKVRETVPDLRHRAPSTMRGVRICCYGELKVHGSHPFVAVDVTRSNQIALGDGSISPISVCLGMPLRLWKEPDHEFHEDPPGWAGHMNADSNQNVAFLMLETDPFHEWWGWAPMYWNRRIGNVCAVREDGEDLSMDDVAMMCYFVRRKLQPMFEEVLESDTSVESRRGALDFVTRDNMVAYWSAEGGIRKWD
;
A
#
# COMPACT_ATOMS: atom_id res chain seq x y z
N MET A 1 -28.95 -28.75 -32.66
CA MET A 1 -29.32 -27.53 -33.39
C MET A 1 -28.12 -26.62 -33.32
N ASP A 2 -27.43 -26.44 -34.44
CA ASP A 2 -26.24 -25.59 -34.55
C ASP A 2 -26.62 -24.14 -34.23
N GLY A 3 -26.20 -23.67 -33.06
CA GLY A 3 -26.27 -22.27 -32.69
C GLY A 3 -25.23 -21.51 -33.51
N ALA A 4 -25.68 -20.72 -34.47
CA ALA A 4 -24.85 -19.87 -35.30
C ALA A 4 -24.02 -18.92 -34.41
N ARG A 5 -22.73 -19.22 -34.23
CA ARG A 5 -21.74 -18.22 -33.79
C ARG A 5 -21.70 -17.14 -34.86
N THR A 6 -22.19 -15.95 -34.53
CA THR A 6 -22.10 -14.79 -35.40
C THR A 6 -20.61 -14.46 -35.55
N ARG A 7 -20.13 -14.25 -36.77
CA ARG A 7 -18.73 -13.83 -36.97
C ARG A 7 -18.52 -12.50 -36.26
N PRO A 8 -17.38 -12.28 -35.58
CA PRO A 8 -17.08 -10.98 -34.98
C PRO A 8 -17.12 -9.91 -36.07
N THR A 9 -17.52 -8.69 -35.71
CA THR A 9 -17.51 -7.59 -36.68
C THR A 9 -16.08 -7.26 -37.10
N LEU A 10 -15.90 -6.67 -38.30
CA LEU A 10 -14.57 -6.29 -38.79
C LEU A 10 -13.79 -5.42 -37.78
N GLN A 11 -14.50 -4.58 -37.02
CA GLN A 11 -13.90 -3.71 -36.00
C GLN A 11 -13.42 -4.51 -34.78
N ASN A 12 -14.21 -5.49 -34.32
CA ASN A 12 -13.83 -6.34 -33.19
C ASN A 12 -12.57 -7.17 -33.52
N GLU A 13 -12.48 -7.68 -34.76
CA GLU A 13 -11.30 -8.44 -35.20
C GLU A 13 -10.05 -7.57 -35.27
N GLU A 14 -10.18 -6.28 -35.60
CA GLU A 14 -9.08 -5.32 -35.56
C GLU A 14 -8.65 -4.94 -34.14
N ASP A 15 -9.60 -4.76 -33.21
CA ASP A 15 -9.28 -4.47 -31.80
C ASP A 15 -8.57 -5.67 -31.12
N ILE A 16 -8.95 -6.91 -31.46
CA ILE A 16 -8.21 -8.12 -31.04
C ILE A 16 -6.79 -8.09 -31.59
N ALA A 17 -6.61 -7.76 -32.88
CA ALA A 17 -5.30 -7.66 -33.50
C ALA A 17 -4.42 -6.59 -32.83
N HIS A 18 -5.00 -5.44 -32.45
CA HIS A 18 -4.29 -4.40 -31.73
C HIS A 18 -3.68 -4.90 -30.42
N VAL A 19 -4.45 -5.68 -29.63
CA VAL A 19 -3.95 -6.24 -28.37
C VAL A 19 -2.82 -7.23 -28.61
N VAL A 20 -2.98 -8.15 -29.57
CA VAL A 20 -1.94 -9.15 -29.92
C VAL A 20 -0.65 -8.44 -30.36
N TRP A 21 -0.73 -7.52 -31.32
CA TRP A 21 0.44 -6.78 -31.79
C TRP A 21 1.13 -6.02 -30.66
N ALA A 22 0.36 -5.34 -29.82
CA ALA A 22 0.91 -4.56 -28.71
C ALA A 22 1.58 -5.45 -27.66
N ALA A 23 1.01 -6.61 -27.33
CA ALA A 23 1.60 -7.56 -26.39
C ALA A 23 2.96 -8.10 -26.88
N HIS A 24 3.07 -8.44 -28.17
CA HIS A 24 4.33 -8.84 -28.78
C HIS A 24 5.38 -7.73 -28.76
N ILE A 25 4.98 -6.49 -29.07
CA ILE A 25 5.88 -5.32 -29.04
C ILE A 25 6.38 -5.04 -27.61
N ILE A 26 5.51 -5.07 -26.60
CA ILE A 26 5.89 -4.87 -25.20
C ILE A 26 6.85 -5.95 -24.74
N SER A 27 6.51 -7.22 -24.98
CA SER A 27 7.38 -8.35 -24.60
C SER A 27 8.77 -8.22 -25.20
N TYR A 28 8.86 -7.80 -26.47
CA TYR A 28 10.15 -7.54 -27.10
C TYR A 28 10.90 -6.36 -26.47
N LEU A 29 10.20 -5.25 -26.22
CA LEU A 29 10.77 -4.07 -25.60
C LEU A 29 11.30 -4.34 -24.20
N THR A 30 10.69 -5.25 -23.45
CA THR A 30 11.15 -5.61 -22.11
C THR A 30 12.27 -6.66 -22.11
N ASN A 31 12.32 -7.57 -23.10
CA ASN A 31 13.24 -8.72 -23.11
C ASN A 31 14.60 -8.47 -23.81
N LYS A 32 14.81 -7.32 -24.45
CA LYS A 32 16.01 -7.03 -25.27
C LYS A 32 17.33 -6.78 -24.52
N GLY A 33 17.49 -7.37 -23.33
CA GLY A 33 18.78 -7.55 -22.65
C GLY A 33 19.49 -8.86 -23.05
N ASN A 34 18.76 -9.84 -23.60
CA ASN A 34 19.30 -11.12 -24.07
C ASN A 34 18.77 -11.40 -25.48
N ASN A 35 19.56 -11.11 -26.52
CA ASN A 35 19.17 -11.38 -27.90
C ASN A 35 19.52 -12.81 -28.33
N ALA A 36 18.57 -13.36 -29.10
CA ALA A 36 18.73 -14.31 -30.20
C ALA A 36 18.97 -15.79 -29.85
N GLU A 37 17.88 -16.48 -29.49
CA GLU A 37 17.49 -17.83 -29.95
C GLU A 37 16.17 -18.18 -29.25
N LEU A 38 15.04 -17.71 -29.80
CA LEU A 38 13.71 -17.93 -29.24
C LEU A 38 12.82 -18.55 -30.32
N ALA A 39 12.80 -19.87 -30.31
CA ALA A 39 11.65 -20.64 -30.78
C ALA A 39 11.49 -21.94 -29.97
N ASP A 40 12.56 -22.56 -29.44
CA ASP A 40 12.45 -23.87 -28.77
C ASP A 40 13.17 -24.01 -27.41
N GLU A 41 13.91 -23.01 -26.90
CA GLU A 41 14.70 -23.15 -25.66
C GLU A 41 14.40 -22.10 -24.57
N ALA A 42 13.18 -21.56 -24.54
CA ALA A 42 12.73 -20.63 -23.49
C ALA A 42 12.30 -21.34 -22.19
N ASP A 43 12.92 -22.47 -21.85
CA ASP A 43 12.55 -23.31 -20.70
C ASP A 43 13.50 -23.16 -19.50
N ASP A 44 14.48 -22.25 -19.57
CA ASP A 44 15.23 -21.79 -18.39
C ASP A 44 14.57 -20.53 -17.82
N ASP A 45 13.28 -20.64 -17.46
CA ASP A 45 12.64 -19.76 -16.49
C ASP A 45 13.40 -19.95 -15.16
N THR A 46 14.48 -19.18 -14.98
CA THR A 46 15.05 -18.97 -13.66
C THR A 46 14.00 -18.21 -12.87
N ASP A 47 13.18 -18.96 -12.10
CA ASP A 47 12.07 -18.56 -11.24
C ASP A 47 12.42 -17.41 -10.28
N ASN A 48 12.57 -16.20 -10.82
CA ASN A 48 12.64 -14.96 -10.06
C ASN A 48 11.23 -14.45 -9.74
N ASP A 49 10.20 -14.88 -10.48
CA ASP A 49 8.81 -14.46 -10.30
C ASP A 49 8.13 -15.18 -9.13
N GLU A 50 8.54 -16.40 -8.76
CA GLU A 50 8.08 -17.08 -7.53
C GLU A 50 8.84 -16.59 -6.27
N ILE A 51 10.00 -15.93 -6.37
CA ILE A 51 10.81 -15.50 -5.19
C ILE A 51 10.21 -14.28 -4.45
N THR A 52 9.21 -13.61 -5.01
CA THR A 52 8.59 -12.42 -4.37
C THR A 52 7.33 -12.72 -3.54
N ASP A 53 6.94 -13.98 -3.40
CA ASP A 53 5.99 -14.42 -2.35
C ASP A 53 6.80 -14.63 -1.05
N HIS A 54 7.03 -13.55 -0.31
CA HIS A 54 7.51 -13.65 1.08
C HIS A 54 6.37 -14.24 1.92
N GLU A 55 6.25 -15.56 1.89
CA GLU A 55 5.32 -16.31 2.75
C GLU A 55 5.87 -16.24 4.19
N THR A 56 5.10 -15.55 5.04
CA THR A 56 5.23 -15.57 6.50
C THR A 56 5.09 -17.00 7.04
N ASP A 57 5.43 -17.25 8.31
CA ASP A 57 5.21 -18.58 8.87
C ASP A 57 3.75 -19.03 8.72
N CYS A 58 3.57 -20.32 8.44
CA CYS A 58 2.30 -20.88 8.01
C CYS A 58 1.21 -20.84 9.10
N GLU A 59 1.58 -20.91 10.38
CA GLU A 59 0.61 -20.81 11.49
C GLU A 59 0.15 -19.36 11.69
N THR A 60 1.06 -18.38 11.60
CA THR A 60 0.74 -16.95 11.66
C THR A 60 -0.15 -16.54 10.50
N GLU A 61 0.16 -16.98 9.28
CA GLU A 61 -0.67 -16.70 8.11
C GLU A 61 -2.06 -17.34 8.27
N LYS A 62 -2.15 -18.59 8.73
CA LYS A 62 -3.41 -19.27 9.02
C LYS A 62 -4.24 -18.54 10.09
N ALA A 63 -3.63 -18.13 11.20
CA ALA A 63 -4.28 -17.37 12.27
C ALA A 63 -4.86 -16.04 11.77
N VAL A 64 -4.07 -15.27 11.00
CA VAL A 64 -4.49 -13.99 10.41
C VAL A 64 -5.64 -14.18 9.41
N ILE A 65 -5.61 -15.26 8.62
CA ILE A 65 -6.64 -15.52 7.61
C ILE A 65 -7.96 -15.94 8.25
N LEU A 66 -7.94 -16.85 9.24
CA LEU A 66 -9.16 -17.35 9.89
C LEU A 66 -9.80 -16.31 10.82
N SER A 67 -9.02 -15.35 11.33
CA SER A 67 -9.52 -14.18 12.07
C SER A 67 -9.92 -13.00 11.17
N GLY A 68 -9.71 -13.12 9.85
CA GLY A 68 -10.05 -12.09 8.89
C GLY A 68 -11.56 -11.94 8.64
N SER A 69 -11.92 -10.93 7.85
CA SER A 69 -13.30 -10.74 7.39
C SER A 69 -13.84 -11.95 6.62
N ARG A 70 -15.17 -12.09 6.57
CA ARG A 70 -15.88 -13.08 5.74
C ARG A 70 -15.37 -13.12 4.29
N GLU A 71 -15.04 -11.95 3.75
CA GLU A 71 -14.53 -11.80 2.39
C GLU A 71 -13.08 -12.28 2.23
N SER A 72 -12.18 -11.96 3.17
CA SER A 72 -10.78 -12.39 3.10
C SER A 72 -10.63 -13.91 3.21
N VAL A 73 -11.47 -14.56 4.03
CA VAL A 73 -11.54 -16.03 4.12
C VAL A 73 -11.93 -16.65 2.77
N ARG A 74 -12.93 -16.07 2.08
CA ARG A 74 -13.37 -16.52 0.75
C ARG A 74 -12.29 -16.34 -0.31
N ARG A 75 -11.62 -15.19 -0.32
CA ARG A 75 -10.50 -14.91 -1.23
C ARG A 75 -9.39 -15.95 -1.05
N LYS A 76 -8.97 -16.22 0.19
CA LYS A 76 -7.95 -17.24 0.46
C LYS A 76 -8.41 -18.65 0.10
N PHE A 77 -9.65 -19.02 0.41
CA PHE A 77 -10.22 -20.32 0.03
C PHE A 77 -10.08 -20.56 -1.48
N LEU A 78 -10.39 -19.55 -2.30
CA LEU A 78 -10.23 -19.63 -3.75
C LEU A 78 -8.76 -19.75 -4.18
N ASP A 79 -7.84 -19.04 -3.53
CA ASP A 79 -6.41 -19.14 -3.81
C ASP A 79 -5.87 -20.54 -3.50
N CYS A 80 -6.19 -21.10 -2.34
CA CYS A 80 -5.77 -22.44 -1.94
C CYS A 80 -6.32 -23.51 -2.89
N ILE A 81 -7.60 -23.41 -3.29
CA ILE A 81 -8.16 -24.31 -4.29
C ILE A 81 -7.43 -24.14 -5.63
N ALA A 82 -7.22 -22.91 -6.10
CA ALA A 82 -6.50 -22.70 -7.35
C ALA A 82 -5.09 -23.34 -7.27
N GLN A 83 -4.35 -23.11 -6.19
CA GLN A 83 -3.01 -23.68 -5.98
C GLN A 83 -3.00 -25.22 -6.00
N LEU A 84 -3.94 -25.88 -5.31
CA LEU A 84 -4.05 -27.34 -5.29
C LEU A 84 -4.41 -27.97 -6.65
N PHE A 85 -5.05 -27.20 -7.54
CA PHE A 85 -5.37 -27.66 -8.90
C PHE A 85 -4.24 -27.39 -9.91
N SER A 86 -3.16 -26.74 -9.49
CA SER A 86 -2.04 -26.34 -10.35
C SER A 86 -0.94 -27.41 -10.38
N HIS A 87 -1.27 -28.56 -10.98
CA HIS A 87 -0.52 -29.81 -10.88
C HIS A 87 0.91 -29.84 -11.48
N CYS A 88 1.16 -29.10 -12.56
CA CYS A 88 2.44 -29.11 -13.27
C CYS A 88 3.12 -27.72 -13.29
N LYS A 89 4.43 -27.71 -13.55
CA LYS A 89 5.19 -26.47 -13.76
C LYS A 89 4.93 -25.92 -15.16
N GLY A 90 5.10 -24.61 -15.30
CA GLY A 90 5.01 -23.92 -16.59
C GLY A 90 3.67 -23.21 -16.80
N ARG A 91 3.58 -22.51 -17.93
CA ARG A 91 2.46 -21.60 -18.22
C ARG A 91 1.13 -22.34 -18.43
N GLY A 92 1.13 -23.61 -18.83
CA GLY A 92 -0.07 -24.40 -19.07
C GLY A 92 -0.81 -24.80 -17.79
N GLY A 93 -0.07 -25.12 -16.72
CA GLY A 93 -0.61 -25.62 -15.45
C GLY A 93 -1.21 -24.57 -14.52
N VAL A 94 -1.19 -23.28 -14.89
CA VAL A 94 -1.74 -22.19 -14.06
C VAL A 94 -3.26 -22.27 -14.02
N THR A 95 -3.81 -22.06 -12.83
CA THR A 95 -5.23 -22.25 -12.52
C THR A 95 -5.83 -21.01 -11.87
N GLY A 96 -7.11 -20.80 -12.13
CA GLY A 96 -7.93 -19.76 -11.53
C GLY A 96 -9.22 -20.37 -10.98
N ALA A 97 -9.75 -19.80 -9.91
CA ALA A 97 -10.95 -20.25 -9.23
C ALA A 97 -11.92 -19.09 -8.94
N ALA A 98 -13.21 -19.33 -9.13
CA ALA A 98 -14.27 -18.36 -8.86
C ALA A 98 -15.37 -18.99 -7.99
N LEU A 99 -15.94 -18.20 -7.07
CA LEU A 99 -16.88 -18.69 -6.07
C LEU A 99 -18.32 -18.30 -6.40
N ARG A 100 -19.24 -19.25 -6.28
CA ARG A 100 -20.68 -19.04 -6.28
C ARG A 100 -21.30 -19.57 -4.99
N GLU A 101 -21.79 -18.68 -4.15
CA GLU A 101 -22.58 -19.07 -2.97
C GLU A 101 -24.00 -19.50 -3.39
N MET A 102 -24.46 -20.62 -2.81
CA MET A 102 -25.81 -21.15 -2.93
C MET A 102 -26.48 -21.17 -1.55
N GLU A 103 -27.80 -21.43 -1.49
CA GLU A 103 -28.55 -21.43 -0.22
C GLU A 103 -27.98 -22.41 0.82
N ASP A 104 -27.55 -23.60 0.36
CA ASP A 104 -27.07 -24.69 1.24
C ASP A 104 -25.58 -25.03 1.05
N GLY A 105 -24.80 -24.25 0.29
CA GLY A 105 -23.41 -24.61 -0.01
C GLY A 105 -22.70 -23.64 -0.93
N VAL A 106 -21.55 -24.06 -1.46
CA VAL A 106 -20.76 -23.26 -2.41
C VAL A 106 -20.43 -24.08 -3.65
N GLU A 107 -20.30 -23.40 -4.79
CA GLU A 107 -19.75 -23.97 -6.01
C GLU A 107 -18.51 -23.19 -6.42
N VAL A 108 -17.44 -23.90 -6.76
CA VAL A 108 -16.17 -23.32 -7.18
C VAL A 108 -15.90 -23.73 -8.63
N ASP A 109 -15.91 -22.74 -9.51
CA ASP A 109 -15.57 -22.96 -10.92
C ASP A 109 -14.05 -22.81 -11.08
N ILE A 110 -13.39 -23.85 -11.60
CA ILE A 110 -11.93 -23.89 -11.78
C ILE A 110 -11.59 -23.89 -13.27
N ALA A 111 -10.73 -22.98 -13.68
CA ALA A 111 -10.15 -22.92 -15.01
C ALA A 111 -8.64 -23.16 -14.97
N ARG A 112 -8.06 -23.68 -16.06
CA ARG A 112 -6.61 -23.92 -16.22
C ARG A 112 -6.14 -23.47 -17.59
N ASN A 113 -4.98 -22.85 -17.73
CA ASN A 113 -4.54 -22.23 -19.00
C ASN A 113 -4.57 -23.18 -20.22
N ASP A 114 -4.23 -24.46 -20.03
CA ASP A 114 -4.33 -25.49 -21.07
C ASP A 114 -5.69 -26.21 -21.14
N GLY A 115 -6.56 -25.96 -20.16
CA GLY A 115 -7.90 -26.52 -20.04
C GLY A 115 -7.96 -27.93 -19.43
N PHE A 116 -9.17 -28.36 -19.10
CA PHE A 116 -9.45 -29.69 -18.54
C PHE A 116 -10.03 -30.69 -19.56
N SER A 117 -9.82 -30.48 -20.85
CA SER A 117 -10.41 -31.33 -21.90
C SER A 117 -10.02 -32.81 -21.73
N SER A 118 -11.00 -33.64 -21.36
CA SER A 118 -10.82 -35.08 -21.13
C SER A 118 -9.90 -35.45 -19.96
N ASP A 119 -9.69 -34.52 -19.02
CA ASP A 119 -8.87 -34.72 -17.82
C ASP A 119 -9.65 -35.50 -16.75
N LEU A 120 -9.71 -36.83 -16.94
CA LEU A 120 -10.37 -37.76 -16.01
C LEU A 120 -9.73 -37.76 -14.62
N GLU A 121 -8.44 -37.42 -14.55
CA GLU A 121 -7.70 -37.32 -13.31
C GLU A 121 -8.15 -36.09 -12.52
N ALA A 122 -8.25 -34.91 -13.15
CA ALA A 122 -8.80 -33.70 -12.53
C ALA A 122 -10.25 -33.88 -12.08
N LEU A 123 -11.09 -34.58 -12.87
CA LEU A 123 -12.46 -34.92 -12.46
C LEU A 123 -12.51 -35.88 -11.27
N GLY A 124 -11.58 -36.83 -11.21
CA GLY A 124 -11.37 -37.68 -10.04
C GLY A 124 -10.99 -36.84 -8.81
N TYR A 125 -10.02 -35.95 -8.98
CA TYR A 125 -9.49 -35.09 -7.94
C TYR A 125 -10.54 -34.10 -7.41
N CYS A 126 -11.42 -33.54 -8.25
CA CYS A 126 -12.57 -32.74 -7.82
C CYS A 126 -13.39 -33.47 -6.76
N ARG A 127 -13.77 -34.73 -7.04
CA ARG A 127 -14.58 -35.53 -6.10
C ARG A 127 -13.84 -35.82 -4.79
N ILE A 128 -12.52 -35.97 -4.86
CA ILE A 128 -11.68 -36.19 -3.68
C ILE A 128 -11.63 -34.92 -2.82
N VAL A 129 -11.48 -33.73 -3.42
CA VAL A 129 -11.55 -32.43 -2.72
C VAL A 129 -12.93 -32.20 -2.10
N GLU A 130 -14.01 -32.45 -2.85
CA GLU A 130 -15.40 -32.33 -2.35
C GLU A 130 -15.63 -33.25 -1.14
N GLN A 131 -15.17 -34.51 -1.21
CA GLN A 131 -15.27 -35.46 -0.10
C GLN A 131 -14.43 -35.05 1.11
N TYR A 132 -13.23 -34.52 0.88
CA TYR A 132 -12.36 -34.02 1.96
C TYR A 132 -13.02 -32.86 2.72
N LEU A 133 -13.59 -31.89 2.00
CA LEU A 133 -14.31 -30.76 2.61
C LEU A 133 -15.57 -31.23 3.36
N ALA A 134 -16.35 -32.12 2.77
CA ALA A 134 -17.54 -32.69 3.40
C ALA A 134 -17.23 -33.52 4.66
N GLY A 135 -16.10 -34.24 4.65
CA GLY A 135 -15.63 -35.08 5.76
C GLY A 135 -15.09 -34.32 6.97
N SER A 136 -15.06 -32.98 6.93
CA SER A 136 -14.51 -32.12 7.99
C SER A 136 -15.33 -32.11 9.30
N PHE A 137 -16.36 -32.96 9.43
CA PHE A 137 -17.25 -33.08 10.61
C PHE A 137 -16.82 -34.15 11.64
N GLU A 138 -16.02 -35.15 11.26
CA GLU A 138 -15.75 -36.30 12.15
C GLU A 138 -14.58 -36.04 13.11
N GLU A 139 -14.88 -35.70 14.38
CA GLU A 139 -13.94 -35.82 15.52
C GLU A 139 -13.74 -37.28 15.99
N THR A 140 -14.44 -38.26 15.40
CA THR A 140 -14.62 -39.61 15.97
C THR A 140 -13.87 -40.75 15.27
N LYS A 141 -13.02 -40.48 14.28
CA LYS A 141 -12.00 -41.45 13.82
C LYS A 141 -10.64 -40.87 14.15
N SER A 142 -9.68 -41.73 14.51
CA SER A 142 -8.34 -41.27 14.91
C SER A 142 -7.84 -40.20 13.92
N PRO A 143 -7.44 -38.99 14.37
CA PRO A 143 -7.17 -37.84 13.49
C PRO A 143 -6.07 -38.07 12.44
N ALA A 144 -5.36 -39.20 12.52
CA ALA A 144 -4.19 -39.50 11.73
C ALA A 144 -4.48 -40.17 10.36
N ASP A 145 -5.66 -40.76 10.12
CA ASP A 145 -5.85 -41.64 8.94
C ASP A 145 -6.67 -41.04 7.78
N SER A 146 -7.65 -40.14 8.01
CA SER A 146 -8.45 -39.56 6.90
C SER A 146 -7.84 -38.28 6.31
N GLY A 147 -7.11 -37.50 7.12
CA GLY A 147 -6.41 -36.30 6.65
C GLY A 147 -5.15 -36.63 5.85
N THR A 148 -4.47 -37.71 6.20
CA THR A 148 -3.22 -38.15 5.54
C THR A 148 -3.45 -38.71 4.15
N ASP A 149 -4.57 -39.42 3.92
CA ASP A 149 -4.91 -39.99 2.60
C ASP A 149 -5.19 -38.89 1.55
N PHE A 150 -5.94 -37.84 1.92
CA PHE A 150 -6.12 -36.68 1.06
C PHE A 150 -4.80 -35.93 0.85
N GLU A 151 -4.04 -35.64 1.91
CA GLU A 151 -2.77 -34.92 1.80
C GLU A 151 -1.78 -35.66 0.87
N GLN A 152 -1.73 -37.00 0.96
CA GLN A 152 -0.92 -37.82 0.07
C GLN A 152 -1.43 -37.78 -1.38
N THR A 153 -2.75 -37.81 -1.56
CA THR A 153 -3.38 -37.69 -2.89
C THR A 153 -3.11 -36.32 -3.51
N ALA A 154 -3.21 -35.24 -2.75
CA ALA A 154 -2.91 -33.88 -3.19
C ALA A 154 -1.44 -33.73 -3.60
N VAL A 155 -0.51 -34.27 -2.80
CA VAL A 155 0.91 -34.30 -3.17
C VAL A 155 1.17 -35.17 -4.41
N GLY A 156 0.44 -36.28 -4.57
CA GLY A 156 0.51 -37.12 -5.77
C GLY A 156 0.01 -36.39 -7.01
N TYR A 157 -1.14 -35.72 -6.92
CA TYR A 157 -1.70 -34.91 -8.01
C TYR A 157 -0.74 -33.79 -8.40
N MET A 158 -0.10 -33.13 -7.44
CA MET A 158 0.89 -32.06 -7.67
C MET A 158 2.32 -32.56 -7.88
N SER A 159 2.53 -33.85 -8.17
CA SER A 159 3.85 -34.49 -8.13
C SER A 159 4.89 -33.81 -9.03
N GLU A 160 4.54 -33.49 -10.28
CA GLU A 160 5.44 -32.81 -11.21
C GLU A 160 5.92 -31.46 -10.66
N ARG A 161 5.01 -30.69 -10.05
CA ARG A 161 5.34 -29.38 -9.48
C ARG A 161 6.18 -29.49 -8.21
N VAL A 162 5.86 -30.45 -7.34
CA VAL A 162 6.63 -30.73 -6.12
C VAL A 162 8.06 -31.13 -6.48
N ASP A 163 8.23 -31.96 -7.51
CA ASP A 163 9.54 -32.42 -7.98
C ASP A 163 10.42 -31.24 -8.42
N GLU A 164 9.84 -30.27 -9.11
CA GLU A 164 10.53 -29.05 -9.51
C GLU A 164 10.93 -28.17 -8.32
N TRP A 165 10.04 -27.98 -7.35
CA TRP A 165 10.38 -27.22 -6.13
C TRP A 165 11.50 -27.89 -5.32
N ILE A 166 11.52 -29.23 -5.27
CA ILE A 166 12.61 -29.98 -4.64
C ILE A 166 13.92 -29.79 -5.43
N LYS A 167 13.90 -29.86 -6.76
CA LYS A 167 15.08 -29.60 -7.61
C LYS A 167 15.62 -28.18 -7.42
N ASP A 168 14.75 -27.19 -7.26
CA ASP A 168 15.14 -25.82 -6.98
C ASP A 168 15.77 -25.66 -5.60
N LEU A 169 15.20 -26.29 -4.57
CA LEU A 169 15.81 -26.36 -3.25
C LEU A 169 17.20 -27.00 -3.32
N GLN A 170 17.35 -28.14 -4.02
CA GLN A 170 18.65 -28.77 -4.24
C GLN A 170 19.67 -27.81 -4.90
N ARG A 171 19.24 -27.00 -5.87
CA ARG A 171 20.09 -26.02 -6.56
C ARG A 171 20.60 -24.95 -5.59
N VAL A 172 19.74 -24.43 -4.71
CA VAL A 172 20.12 -23.44 -3.68
C VAL A 172 21.08 -24.06 -2.65
N ILE A 173 20.78 -25.29 -2.18
CA ILE A 173 21.64 -26.01 -1.24
C ILE A 173 23.04 -26.22 -1.82
N ARG A 174 23.14 -26.69 -3.06
CA ARG A 174 24.44 -26.95 -3.72
C ARG A 174 25.28 -25.67 -3.91
N LYS A 175 24.63 -24.52 -4.13
CA LYS A 175 25.30 -23.22 -4.24
C LYS A 175 25.78 -22.68 -2.88
N THR A 176 25.10 -23.05 -1.80
CA THR A 176 25.39 -22.56 -0.44
C THR A 176 26.56 -23.33 0.18
N LYS A 177 27.80 -22.79 0.07
CA LYS A 177 29.02 -23.44 0.58
C LYS A 177 28.98 -23.80 2.09
N LYS A 178 28.17 -23.08 2.88
CA LYS A 178 27.98 -23.32 4.32
C LYS A 178 27.03 -24.49 4.63
N ALA A 179 26.09 -24.83 3.75
CA ALA A 179 25.07 -25.85 4.03
C ALA A 179 25.69 -27.26 4.20
N ARG A 180 26.79 -27.54 3.50
CA ARG A 180 27.56 -28.80 3.67
C ARG A 180 28.28 -28.91 5.00
N LEU A 181 28.68 -27.79 5.62
CA LEU A 181 29.43 -27.78 6.89
C LEU A 181 28.52 -28.09 8.09
N CYS A 182 27.20 -27.90 7.97
CA CYS A 182 26.25 -28.06 9.06
C CYS A 182 25.71 -29.49 9.22
N ILE A 183 25.86 -30.35 8.20
CA ILE A 183 25.44 -31.75 8.25
C ILE A 183 26.30 -32.55 9.26
N ASP A 184 27.55 -32.14 9.48
CA ASP A 184 28.52 -32.89 10.28
C ASP A 184 28.58 -32.51 11.78
N GLN A 185 27.90 -31.45 12.25
CA GLN A 185 28.23 -30.85 13.55
C GLN A 185 27.13 -30.65 14.61
N GLN A 186 25.92 -31.18 14.48
CA GLN A 186 24.92 -31.03 15.55
C GLN A 186 24.42 -32.37 16.11
N HIS A 187 25.09 -32.82 17.18
CA HIS A 187 24.53 -33.74 18.16
C HIS A 187 24.04 -32.91 19.36
N GLY A 188 22.71 -32.79 19.51
CA GLY A 188 22.06 -32.35 20.75
C GLY A 188 21.40 -30.97 20.68
N GLU A 189 20.07 -31.00 20.82
CA GLU A 189 19.10 -29.92 21.11
C GLU A 189 18.41 -29.19 19.91
N GLU A 190 17.09 -29.03 20.11
CA GLU A 190 16.01 -28.42 19.30
C GLU A 190 15.47 -29.18 18.06
N THR A 191 14.19 -29.55 18.11
CA THR A 191 13.40 -30.25 17.07
C THR A 191 13.45 -29.56 15.69
N ALA A 192 13.55 -28.24 15.68
CA ALA A 192 13.71 -27.41 14.47
C ALA A 192 14.92 -27.83 13.63
N ALA A 193 16.07 -28.05 14.28
CA ALA A 193 17.30 -28.47 13.61
C ALA A 193 17.18 -29.89 13.04
N GLN A 194 16.42 -30.76 13.70
CA GLN A 194 16.18 -32.14 13.24
C GLN A 194 15.26 -32.21 12.02
N ASP A 195 14.14 -31.49 12.03
CA ASP A 195 13.22 -31.46 10.89
C ASP A 195 13.87 -30.78 9.67
N TRP A 196 14.66 -29.72 9.87
CA TRP A 196 15.49 -29.13 8.82
C TRP A 196 16.53 -30.11 8.28
N ALA A 197 17.34 -30.73 9.15
CA ALA A 197 18.39 -31.67 8.73
C ALA A 197 17.82 -32.87 7.96
N ARG A 198 16.67 -33.39 8.39
CA ARG A 198 15.98 -34.48 7.70
C ARG A 198 15.41 -34.04 6.35
N THR A 199 14.77 -32.88 6.27
CA THR A 199 14.28 -32.32 5.00
C THR A 199 15.43 -32.15 4.01
N MET A 200 16.57 -31.65 4.47
CA MET A 200 17.79 -31.49 3.68
C MET A 200 18.35 -32.81 3.18
N GLU A 201 18.46 -33.81 4.05
CA GLU A 201 18.95 -35.14 3.69
C GLU A 201 18.07 -35.77 2.60
N GLN A 202 16.75 -35.77 2.80
CA GLN A 202 15.80 -36.32 1.84
C GLN A 202 15.80 -35.53 0.52
N ALA A 203 15.80 -34.20 0.57
CA ALA A 203 15.86 -33.35 -0.62
C ALA A 203 17.16 -33.58 -1.40
N LEU A 204 18.29 -33.82 -0.76
CA LEU A 204 19.56 -34.10 -1.46
C LEU A 204 19.62 -35.49 -2.09
N GLN A 205 18.91 -36.46 -1.52
CA GLN A 205 18.79 -37.83 -2.05
C GLN A 205 17.67 -37.98 -3.09
N PHE A 206 16.80 -36.98 -3.22
CA PHE A 206 15.68 -37.00 -4.14
C PHE A 206 16.09 -37.11 -5.62
N ASP A 207 15.45 -38.04 -6.32
CA ASP A 207 15.58 -38.28 -7.76
C ASP A 207 14.17 -38.52 -8.34
N ALA A 208 13.66 -37.58 -9.15
CA ALA A 208 12.29 -37.60 -9.65
C ALA A 208 11.93 -38.89 -10.41
N GLU A 209 12.90 -39.53 -11.09
CA GLU A 209 12.66 -40.76 -11.86
C GLU A 209 12.58 -42.02 -10.97
N LYS A 210 13.14 -41.96 -9.76
CA LYS A 210 13.27 -43.10 -8.85
C LYS A 210 12.44 -42.98 -7.58
N THR A 211 11.92 -41.79 -7.30
CA THR A 211 11.25 -41.48 -6.03
C THR A 211 9.76 -41.81 -6.10
N ASP A 212 9.30 -42.68 -5.19
CA ASP A 212 7.89 -43.03 -5.06
C ASP A 212 7.04 -41.91 -4.42
N SER A 213 5.72 -42.08 -4.47
CA SER A 213 4.75 -41.12 -3.90
C SER A 213 4.90 -40.93 -2.39
N GLU A 214 5.27 -41.97 -1.65
CA GLU A 214 5.41 -41.96 -0.20
C GLU A 214 6.63 -41.14 0.24
N THR A 215 7.74 -41.28 -0.49
CA THR A 215 8.95 -40.48 -0.29
C THR A 215 8.70 -39.00 -0.61
N ARG A 216 7.98 -38.70 -1.70
CA ARG A 216 7.59 -37.32 -2.04
C ARG A 216 6.72 -36.69 -0.96
N PHE A 217 5.71 -37.43 -0.50
CA PHE A 217 4.86 -37.02 0.61
C PHE A 217 5.68 -36.78 1.90
N SER A 218 6.66 -37.63 2.18
CA SER A 218 7.57 -37.48 3.33
C SER A 218 8.35 -36.17 3.27
N ILE A 219 8.91 -35.80 2.10
CA ILE A 219 9.63 -34.53 1.91
C ILE A 219 8.70 -33.34 2.16
N VAL A 220 7.51 -33.35 1.55
CA VAL A 220 6.52 -32.28 1.73
C VAL A 220 6.08 -32.15 3.18
N LYS A 221 5.87 -33.27 3.87
CA LYS A 221 5.48 -33.31 5.28
C LYS A 221 6.57 -32.73 6.20
N HIS A 222 7.84 -33.02 5.95
CA HIS A 222 8.93 -32.42 6.73
C HIS A 222 9.14 -30.94 6.39
N ALA A 223 9.00 -30.54 5.13
CA ALA A 223 9.00 -29.12 4.75
C ALA A 223 7.86 -28.36 5.44
N TYR A 224 6.65 -28.92 5.47
CA TYR A 224 5.52 -28.36 6.20
C TYR A 224 5.83 -28.19 7.69
N ARG A 225 6.46 -29.18 8.35
CA ARG A 225 6.89 -29.02 9.75
C ARG A 225 7.89 -27.88 9.92
N CYS A 226 8.86 -27.77 9.01
CA CYS A 226 9.86 -26.71 9.06
C CYS A 226 9.21 -25.31 9.02
N VAL A 227 8.23 -25.10 8.15
CA VAL A 227 7.61 -23.77 7.98
C VAL A 227 6.59 -23.39 9.05
N ASN A 228 6.19 -24.36 9.89
CA ASN A 228 5.34 -24.10 11.07
C ASN A 228 6.15 -23.94 12.36
N ILE A 229 7.48 -23.98 12.28
CA ILE A 229 8.38 -23.75 13.42
C ILE A 229 9.12 -22.44 13.15
N THR A 230 8.74 -21.37 13.84
CA THR A 230 9.32 -20.03 13.68
C THR A 230 10.85 -20.01 13.85
N GLU A 231 11.36 -20.86 14.72
CA GLU A 231 12.78 -21.03 15.02
C GLU A 231 13.56 -21.53 13.81
N VAL A 232 12.93 -22.23 12.85
CA VAL A 232 13.59 -22.66 11.61
C VAL A 232 13.91 -21.46 10.73
N GLN A 233 13.03 -20.45 10.65
CA GLN A 233 13.30 -19.23 9.87
C GLN A 233 14.48 -18.46 10.46
N ASP A 234 14.50 -18.30 11.78
CA ASP A 234 15.59 -17.64 12.51
C ASP A 234 16.90 -18.43 12.37
N LEU A 235 16.84 -19.77 12.47
CA LEU A 235 17.97 -20.66 12.27
C LEU A 235 18.56 -20.51 10.86
N LEU A 236 17.73 -20.57 9.82
CA LEU A 236 18.18 -20.42 8.43
C LEU A 236 18.79 -19.03 8.19
N SER A 237 18.15 -17.98 8.72
CA SER A 237 18.62 -16.60 8.59
C SER A 237 19.97 -16.40 9.29
N HIS A 238 20.10 -16.91 10.52
CA HIS A 238 21.34 -16.83 11.30
C HIS A 238 22.49 -17.64 10.65
N MET A 239 22.21 -18.84 10.15
CA MET A 239 23.23 -19.73 9.59
C MET A 239 23.69 -19.32 8.18
N PHE A 240 22.75 -18.89 7.34
CA PHE A 240 22.96 -18.72 5.90
C PHE A 240 22.79 -17.28 5.40
N GLY A 241 22.37 -16.32 6.25
CA GLY A 241 22.16 -14.93 5.87
C GLY A 241 21.13 -14.80 4.74
N GLN A 242 21.49 -14.10 3.66
CA GLN A 242 20.60 -13.94 2.49
C GLN A 242 20.25 -15.28 1.80
N ASP A 243 21.11 -16.29 1.87
CA ASP A 243 20.77 -17.61 1.33
C ASP A 243 19.80 -18.37 2.26
N GLY A 244 19.70 -17.98 3.53
CA GLY A 244 18.72 -18.49 4.49
C GLY A 244 17.29 -18.16 4.09
N GLN A 245 17.04 -16.92 3.68
CA GLN A 245 15.72 -16.52 3.17
C GLN A 245 15.34 -17.31 1.91
N LYS A 246 16.27 -17.51 0.97
CA LYS A 246 16.01 -18.31 -0.24
C LYS A 246 15.66 -19.76 0.08
N LEU A 247 16.31 -20.35 1.09
CA LEU A 247 15.99 -21.69 1.56
C LEU A 247 14.61 -21.73 2.20
N TRP A 248 14.27 -20.73 3.03
CA TRP A 248 12.95 -20.59 3.64
C TRP A 248 11.84 -20.46 2.58
N ASP A 249 12.00 -19.61 1.57
CA ASP A 249 11.01 -19.44 0.51
C ASP A 249 10.77 -20.77 -0.22
N ARG A 250 11.84 -21.52 -0.55
CA ARG A 250 11.74 -22.85 -1.20
C ARG A 250 11.08 -23.90 -0.32
N LEU A 251 11.29 -23.86 0.99
CA LEU A 251 10.57 -24.73 1.93
C LEU A 251 9.06 -24.44 1.93
N ASN A 252 8.66 -23.17 1.89
CA ASN A 252 7.24 -22.80 1.82
C ASN A 252 6.58 -23.31 0.53
N PHE A 253 7.25 -23.18 -0.63
CA PHE A 253 6.76 -23.78 -1.87
C PHE A 253 6.55 -25.29 -1.75
N ILE A 254 7.53 -26.02 -1.21
CA ILE A 254 7.43 -27.48 -1.04
C ILE A 254 6.31 -27.84 -0.06
N ALA A 255 6.13 -27.06 1.02
CA ALA A 255 5.10 -27.27 2.03
C ALA A 255 3.67 -26.97 1.55
N ARG A 256 3.54 -26.15 0.49
CA ARG A 256 2.27 -25.58 0.03
C ARG A 256 1.10 -26.57 -0.13
N PRO A 257 1.26 -27.78 -0.71
CA PRO A 257 0.14 -28.71 -0.84
C PRO A 257 -0.52 -29.07 0.50
N LEU A 258 0.27 -29.19 1.57
CA LEU A 258 -0.24 -29.47 2.92
C LEU A 258 -0.79 -28.21 3.58
N THR A 259 -0.11 -27.07 3.39
CA THR A 259 -0.58 -25.77 3.87
C THR A 259 -1.98 -25.46 3.35
N ASP A 260 -2.16 -25.54 2.03
CA ASP A 260 -3.45 -25.26 1.37
C ASP A 260 -4.52 -26.28 1.75
N ALA A 261 -4.20 -27.58 1.73
CA ALA A 261 -5.13 -28.64 2.13
C ALA A 261 -5.68 -28.42 3.55
N ARG A 262 -4.78 -28.18 4.50
CA ARG A 262 -5.16 -28.00 5.91
C ARG A 262 -5.87 -26.68 6.16
N LEU A 263 -5.52 -25.63 5.42
CA LEU A 263 -6.23 -24.36 5.49
C LEU A 263 -7.65 -24.48 4.93
N LEU A 264 -7.84 -25.15 3.80
CA LEU A 264 -9.18 -25.44 3.26
C LEU A 264 -10.04 -26.22 4.26
N ARG A 265 -9.48 -27.23 4.93
CA ARG A 265 -10.18 -27.94 6.00
C ARG A 265 -10.53 -27.01 7.15
N SER A 266 -9.61 -26.15 7.58
CA SER A 266 -9.85 -25.20 8.67
C SER A 266 -10.97 -24.22 8.32
N ILE A 267 -10.98 -23.70 7.09
CA ILE A 267 -12.06 -22.85 6.57
C ILE A 267 -13.38 -23.62 6.52
N ALA A 268 -13.41 -24.86 6.04
CA ALA A 268 -14.62 -25.68 6.00
C ALA A 268 -15.14 -26.05 7.40
N VAL A 269 -14.26 -26.19 8.39
CA VAL A 269 -14.64 -26.36 9.80
C VAL A 269 -15.31 -25.09 10.31
N GLN A 270 -14.74 -23.92 10.04
CA GLN A 270 -15.26 -22.62 10.52
C GLN A 270 -16.55 -22.20 9.80
N GLU A 271 -16.66 -22.45 8.49
CA GLU A 271 -17.76 -22.03 7.63
C GLU A 271 -18.48 -23.26 7.04
N PRO A 272 -19.55 -23.76 7.69
CA PRO A 272 -20.18 -25.03 7.33
C PRO A 272 -20.67 -25.13 5.87
N GLN A 273 -21.00 -24.01 5.24
CA GLN A 273 -21.37 -23.94 3.82
C GLN A 273 -20.27 -24.47 2.88
N PHE A 274 -19.00 -24.36 3.25
CA PHE A 274 -17.88 -24.88 2.47
C PHE A 274 -17.69 -26.40 2.61
N ARG A 275 -18.41 -27.05 3.54
CA ARG A 275 -18.47 -28.51 3.61
C ARG A 275 -19.38 -29.08 2.52
N ASN A 276 -20.35 -28.29 2.06
CA ASN A 276 -21.14 -28.57 0.87
C ASN A 276 -20.55 -27.79 -0.32
N CYS A 277 -19.26 -28.00 -0.57
CA CYS A 277 -18.55 -27.43 -1.71
C CYS A 277 -18.67 -28.37 -2.91
N ARG A 278 -19.03 -27.82 -4.07
CA ARG A 278 -18.96 -28.50 -5.36
C ARG A 278 -17.88 -27.85 -6.22
N VAL A 279 -17.07 -28.66 -6.88
CA VAL A 279 -16.01 -28.19 -7.77
C VAL A 279 -16.38 -28.48 -9.22
N SER A 280 -16.44 -27.43 -10.02
CA SER A 280 -16.85 -27.48 -11.43
C SER A 280 -15.68 -27.08 -12.32
N LEU A 281 -15.20 -28.01 -13.16
CA LEU A 281 -14.13 -27.72 -14.12
C LEU A 281 -14.69 -26.94 -15.30
N VAL A 282 -14.14 -25.76 -15.56
CA VAL A 282 -14.48 -24.91 -16.70
C VAL A 282 -13.91 -25.53 -17.97
N PRO A 283 -14.73 -25.82 -18.99
CA PRO A 283 -14.25 -26.33 -20.26
C PRO A 283 -13.33 -25.31 -20.94
N PRO A 284 -12.25 -25.75 -21.62
CA PRO A 284 -11.36 -24.82 -22.31
C PRO A 284 -12.12 -24.06 -23.38
N LYS A 285 -11.75 -22.79 -23.49
CA LYS A 285 -12.27 -21.92 -24.55
C LYS A 285 -11.38 -22.04 -25.79
N PRO A 286 -11.92 -21.78 -26.99
CA PRO A 286 -11.13 -21.79 -28.21
C PRO A 286 -9.94 -20.83 -28.10
N LYS A 287 -8.80 -21.24 -28.66
CA LYS A 287 -7.63 -20.37 -28.80
C LYS A 287 -7.96 -19.18 -29.69
N THR A 288 -7.35 -18.04 -29.38
CA THR A 288 -7.47 -16.82 -30.17
C THR A 288 -6.50 -16.87 -31.33
N ALA A 289 -7.00 -16.77 -32.56
CA ALA A 289 -6.18 -16.67 -33.76
C ALA A 289 -6.58 -15.40 -34.53
N LEU A 290 -5.60 -14.72 -35.10
CA LEU A 290 -5.85 -13.57 -35.97
C LEU A 290 -6.34 -14.04 -37.34
N ASP A 291 -7.30 -13.30 -37.91
CA ASP A 291 -7.62 -13.44 -39.34
C ASP A 291 -6.38 -13.11 -40.17
N GLU A 292 -6.17 -13.82 -41.29
CA GLU A 292 -5.02 -13.66 -42.18
C GLU A 292 -4.76 -12.20 -42.57
N ARG A 293 -5.82 -11.37 -42.67
CA ARG A 293 -5.70 -9.94 -43.00
C ARG A 293 -5.04 -9.08 -41.92
N TYR A 294 -4.97 -9.57 -40.68
CA TYR A 294 -4.31 -8.92 -39.54
C TYR A 294 -2.98 -9.57 -39.16
N VAL A 295 -2.54 -10.60 -39.90
CA VAL A 295 -1.19 -11.16 -39.78
C VAL A 295 -0.22 -10.29 -40.59
N VAL A 296 0.10 -9.12 -40.03
CA VAL A 296 0.89 -8.07 -40.69
C VAL A 296 2.30 -7.95 -40.11
N GLY A 297 3.19 -7.29 -40.83
CA GLY A 297 4.57 -7.05 -40.35
C GLY A 297 4.59 -6.00 -39.25
N ILE A 298 5.63 -6.00 -38.40
CA ILE A 298 5.71 -5.05 -37.29
C ILE A 298 5.64 -3.58 -37.74
N SER A 299 6.13 -3.27 -38.95
CA SER A 299 6.05 -1.91 -39.50
C SER A 299 4.60 -1.47 -39.71
N GLU A 300 3.79 -2.35 -40.31
CA GLU A 300 2.37 -2.10 -40.56
C GLU A 300 1.55 -2.15 -39.27
N ALA A 301 1.83 -3.09 -38.37
CA ALA A 301 1.21 -3.14 -37.05
C ALA A 301 1.47 -1.84 -36.26
N SER A 302 2.71 -1.32 -36.27
CA SER A 302 3.07 -0.08 -35.58
C SER A 302 2.36 1.15 -36.17
N GLU A 303 2.21 1.18 -37.49
CA GLU A 303 1.45 2.24 -38.17
C GLU A 303 -0.02 2.21 -37.77
N ARG A 304 -0.66 1.02 -37.82
CA ARG A 304 -2.07 0.83 -37.45
C ARG A 304 -2.34 1.10 -35.97
N LEU A 305 -1.38 0.80 -35.08
CA LEU A 305 -1.43 1.15 -33.66
C LEU A 305 -1.22 2.66 -33.38
N GLY A 306 -0.90 3.46 -34.40
CA GLY A 306 -0.60 4.89 -34.22
C GLY A 306 0.69 5.15 -33.43
N LEU A 307 1.69 4.28 -33.60
CA LEU A 307 3.04 4.41 -33.05
C LEU A 307 4.02 5.10 -34.04
N GLY A 308 3.61 5.27 -35.30
CA GLY A 308 4.43 5.84 -36.37
C GLY A 308 5.44 4.86 -36.97
N SER A 309 6.38 5.37 -37.77
CA SER A 309 7.48 4.58 -38.37
C SER A 309 8.49 4.20 -37.29
N VAL A 310 8.19 3.17 -36.51
CA VAL A 310 9.17 2.55 -35.62
C VAL A 310 10.21 1.83 -36.50
N PRO A 311 11.52 2.09 -36.37
CA PRO A 311 12.52 1.40 -37.19
C PRO A 311 12.42 -0.11 -36.95
N ALA A 312 11.93 -0.86 -37.93
CA ALA A 312 11.78 -2.32 -37.85
C ALA A 312 13.08 -3.03 -37.45
N SER A 313 14.24 -2.41 -37.77
CA SER A 313 15.58 -2.88 -37.41
C SER A 313 15.89 -2.86 -35.90
N ARG A 314 15.08 -2.20 -35.07
CA ARG A 314 15.25 -2.13 -33.61
C ARG A 314 14.32 -3.05 -32.82
N LEU A 315 13.32 -3.69 -33.43
CA LEU A 315 12.29 -4.45 -32.73
C LEU A 315 12.15 -5.93 -33.11
N TYR A 316 12.65 -6.40 -34.24
CA TYR A 316 12.74 -7.84 -34.56
C TYR A 316 13.95 -8.09 -35.45
N SER A 317 14.43 -9.34 -35.52
CA SER A 317 15.45 -9.73 -36.50
C SER A 317 14.94 -9.60 -37.94
N SER A 318 13.62 -9.71 -38.16
CA SER A 318 12.95 -9.43 -39.44
C SER A 318 11.45 -9.12 -39.25
N ASN A 319 10.80 -8.47 -40.23
CA ASN A 319 9.33 -8.34 -40.28
C ASN A 319 8.62 -9.71 -40.35
N GLN A 320 9.33 -10.75 -40.78
CA GLN A 320 8.79 -12.09 -41.00
C GLN A 320 8.61 -12.85 -39.67
N SER A 321 9.55 -12.73 -38.74
CA SER A 321 9.45 -13.39 -37.43
C SER A 321 8.31 -12.83 -36.56
N PHE A 322 8.01 -11.53 -36.67
CA PHE A 322 6.83 -10.95 -36.01
C PHE A 322 5.52 -11.49 -36.59
N LYS A 323 5.45 -11.62 -37.93
CA LYS A 323 4.27 -12.18 -38.61
C LYS A 323 4.01 -13.61 -38.17
N GLU A 324 5.06 -14.44 -38.18
CA GLU A 324 4.99 -15.83 -37.73
C GLU A 324 4.55 -15.90 -36.28
N ALA A 325 5.14 -15.08 -35.39
CA ALA A 325 4.76 -15.03 -33.99
C ALA A 325 3.28 -14.63 -33.78
N CYS A 326 2.75 -13.67 -34.54
CA CYS A 326 1.35 -13.22 -34.44
C CYS A 326 0.34 -14.16 -35.12
N ALA A 327 0.81 -15.08 -35.97
CA ALA A 327 -0.04 -16.04 -36.68
C ALA A 327 -0.42 -17.25 -35.80
N GLU A 328 0.33 -17.50 -34.72
CA GLU A 328 0.10 -18.62 -33.82
C GLU A 328 -1.23 -18.49 -33.07
N PRO A 329 -1.96 -19.61 -32.84
CA PRO A 329 -3.15 -19.60 -32.01
C PRO A 329 -2.77 -19.54 -30.52
N PHE A 330 -3.27 -18.53 -29.82
CA PHE A 330 -2.94 -18.25 -28.42
C PHE A 330 -3.97 -18.82 -27.44
N GLY A 331 -3.49 -19.48 -26.38
CA GLY A 331 -4.34 -19.98 -25.29
C GLY A 331 -4.80 -18.86 -24.37
N LEU A 332 -6.04 -18.95 -23.88
CA LEU A 332 -6.51 -18.06 -22.83
C LEU A 332 -5.87 -18.44 -21.50
N HIS A 333 -5.45 -17.45 -20.73
CA HIS A 333 -5.14 -17.67 -19.33
C HIS A 333 -6.41 -18.05 -18.54
N ALA A 334 -6.24 -18.71 -17.40
CA ALA A 334 -7.31 -19.22 -16.56
C ALA A 334 -8.30 -18.13 -16.15
N GLU A 335 -7.80 -16.94 -15.82
CA GLU A 335 -8.62 -15.77 -15.53
C GLU A 335 -9.56 -15.42 -16.70
N MET A 336 -9.04 -15.44 -17.93
CA MET A 336 -9.82 -15.11 -19.13
C MET A 336 -10.81 -16.21 -19.50
N GLN A 337 -10.47 -17.46 -19.21
CA GLN A 337 -11.43 -18.56 -19.36
C GLN A 337 -12.60 -18.43 -18.39
N LEU A 338 -12.37 -17.97 -17.15
CA LEU A 338 -13.44 -17.67 -16.19
C LEU A 338 -14.30 -16.50 -16.67
N VAL A 339 -13.69 -15.43 -17.18
CA VAL A 339 -14.44 -14.31 -17.78
C VAL A 339 -15.40 -14.81 -18.87
N LEU A 340 -14.88 -15.58 -19.85
CA LEU A 340 -15.73 -16.11 -20.93
C LEU A 340 -16.72 -17.19 -20.45
N HIS A 341 -16.45 -17.86 -19.32
CA HIS A 341 -17.40 -18.80 -18.74
C HIS A 341 -18.66 -18.08 -18.24
N TYR A 342 -18.49 -16.96 -17.53
CA TYR A 342 -19.60 -16.18 -17.01
C TYR A 342 -20.26 -15.28 -18.04
N ASP A 343 -19.50 -14.80 -19.03
CA ASP A 343 -20.03 -13.95 -20.09
C ASP A 343 -20.97 -14.69 -21.05
N GLU A 344 -20.79 -16.00 -21.25
CA GLU A 344 -21.73 -16.83 -22.03
C GLU A 344 -23.13 -16.93 -21.37
N GLN A 345 -23.33 -16.39 -20.16
CA GLN A 345 -24.59 -16.38 -19.38
C GLN A 345 -25.24 -17.76 -19.19
N ARG A 346 -24.44 -18.83 -19.29
CA ARG A 346 -24.89 -20.21 -19.06
C ARG A 346 -24.89 -20.59 -17.59
N VAL A 347 -24.21 -19.80 -16.78
CA VAL A 347 -24.07 -19.96 -15.33
C VAL A 347 -24.29 -18.61 -14.64
N PRO A 348 -24.74 -18.60 -13.37
CA PRO A 348 -24.80 -17.38 -12.57
C PRO A 348 -23.42 -16.71 -12.46
N GLN A 349 -23.39 -15.39 -12.30
CA GLN A 349 -22.16 -14.65 -12.01
C GLN A 349 -21.55 -15.10 -10.67
N PRO A 350 -20.23 -14.97 -10.48
CA PRO A 350 -19.61 -15.22 -9.20
C PRO A 350 -20.19 -14.29 -8.14
N THR A 351 -20.29 -14.78 -6.91
CA THR A 351 -20.82 -14.01 -5.77
C THR A 351 -19.75 -13.13 -5.11
N LEU A 352 -18.51 -13.22 -5.58
CA LEU A 352 -17.38 -12.45 -5.12
C LEU A 352 -16.66 -11.86 -6.34
N ASP A 353 -16.37 -10.56 -6.30
CA ASP A 353 -15.61 -9.84 -7.33
C ASP A 353 -14.10 -10.14 -7.21
N TYR A 354 -13.76 -11.43 -7.14
CA TYR A 354 -12.40 -11.94 -6.96
C TYR A 354 -12.21 -13.29 -7.65
N PHE A 355 -11.10 -13.44 -8.36
CA PHE A 355 -10.61 -14.74 -8.80
C PHE A 355 -9.39 -15.17 -8.00
N GLY A 356 -9.49 -16.34 -7.34
CA GLY A 356 -8.34 -16.98 -6.74
C GLY A 356 -7.42 -17.52 -7.82
N CYS A 357 -6.10 -17.38 -7.66
CA CYS A 357 -5.15 -17.70 -8.72
C CYS A 357 -3.93 -18.44 -8.16
N SER A 358 -3.48 -19.51 -8.83
CA SER A 358 -2.30 -20.26 -8.36
C SER A 358 -0.99 -19.48 -8.50
N LYS A 359 -0.96 -18.49 -9.38
CA LYS A 359 0.11 -17.49 -9.54
C LYS A 359 -0.48 -16.08 -9.53
N LYS A 360 0.35 -15.08 -9.25
CA LYS A 360 -0.04 -13.67 -9.41
C LYS A 360 -0.46 -13.43 -10.88
N SER A 361 -1.39 -12.51 -11.11
CA SER A 361 -1.87 -12.23 -12.46
C SER A 361 -0.83 -11.47 -13.29
N CYS A 362 -0.80 -11.77 -14.59
CA CYS A 362 0.07 -11.10 -15.56
C CYS A 362 -0.47 -9.72 -15.94
N LEU A 363 0.35 -8.91 -16.62
CA LEU A 363 -0.02 -7.57 -17.06
C LEU A 363 -1.33 -7.53 -17.88
N LEU A 364 -1.51 -8.53 -18.75
CA LEU A 364 -2.67 -8.58 -19.64
C LEU A 364 -3.93 -8.98 -18.87
N CYS A 365 -3.84 -9.97 -17.98
CA CYS A 365 -4.97 -10.38 -17.15
C CYS A 365 -5.37 -9.28 -16.17
N GLU A 366 -4.43 -8.66 -15.45
CA GLU A 366 -4.75 -7.60 -14.49
C GLU A 366 -5.40 -6.38 -15.16
N THR A 367 -4.89 -5.97 -16.33
CA THR A 367 -5.37 -4.77 -17.01
C THR A 367 -6.75 -5.04 -17.60
N PHE A 368 -6.97 -6.26 -18.10
CA PHE A 368 -8.27 -6.69 -18.59
C PHE A 368 -9.31 -6.77 -17.46
N LEU A 369 -9.00 -7.47 -16.36
CA LEU A 369 -9.93 -7.64 -15.23
C LEU A 369 -10.29 -6.31 -14.57
N ALA A 370 -9.33 -5.38 -14.45
CA ALA A 370 -9.58 -4.04 -13.90
C ALA A 370 -10.47 -3.17 -14.81
N ALA A 371 -10.46 -3.43 -16.12
CA ALA A 371 -11.22 -2.69 -17.12
C ALA A 371 -12.62 -3.27 -17.39
N LEU A 372 -12.98 -4.40 -16.77
CA LEU A 372 -14.33 -4.95 -16.84
C LEU A 372 -15.35 -3.98 -16.22
N PRO A 373 -16.62 -3.99 -16.66
CA PRO A 373 -17.67 -3.15 -16.08
C PRO A 373 -17.82 -3.30 -14.56
N ASN A 374 -17.66 -4.54 -14.08
CA ASN A 374 -17.49 -4.88 -12.68
C ASN A 374 -16.05 -5.42 -12.53
N PRO A 375 -15.10 -4.62 -12.01
CA PRO A 375 -13.72 -5.05 -11.87
C PRO A 375 -13.59 -6.27 -10.96
N ILE A 376 -12.71 -7.19 -11.32
CA ILE A 376 -12.44 -8.42 -10.55
C ILE A 376 -11.00 -8.37 -10.01
N ASP A 377 -10.86 -8.49 -8.69
CA ASP A 377 -9.57 -8.55 -8.01
C ASP A 377 -8.92 -9.94 -8.12
N THR A 378 -7.60 -10.01 -7.91
CA THR A 378 -6.86 -11.27 -7.73
C THR A 378 -5.85 -11.15 -6.59
N ARG A 379 -5.18 -12.24 -6.20
CA ARG A 379 -4.25 -12.27 -5.05
C ARG A 379 -3.01 -11.39 -5.17
N GLY A 380 -2.82 -10.76 -6.31
CA GLY A 380 -1.71 -9.87 -6.59
C GLY A 380 -1.24 -9.98 -8.03
N ARG A 381 -0.20 -9.21 -8.35
CA ARG A 381 0.28 -9.01 -9.72
C ARG A 381 1.80 -9.00 -9.80
N HIS A 382 2.33 -9.49 -10.92
CA HIS A 382 3.78 -9.45 -11.22
C HIS A 382 4.13 -8.55 -12.41
N GLY A 383 3.14 -8.12 -13.21
CA GLY A 383 3.33 -7.11 -14.25
C GLY A 383 4.11 -7.55 -15.50
N VAL A 384 4.38 -8.86 -15.66
CA VAL A 384 5.02 -9.41 -16.88
C VAL A 384 3.99 -9.52 -18.01
N CYS A 385 4.41 -9.13 -19.22
CA CYS A 385 3.61 -9.24 -20.44
C CYS A 385 3.94 -10.53 -21.18
N TYR A 386 3.00 -11.48 -21.21
CA TYR A 386 3.16 -12.71 -21.99
C TYR A 386 2.61 -12.50 -23.40
N PRO A 387 3.44 -12.56 -24.45
CA PRO A 387 2.98 -12.35 -25.82
C PRO A 387 2.10 -13.51 -26.31
N ALA A 388 2.29 -14.71 -25.76
CA ALA A 388 1.48 -15.90 -26.05
C ALA A 388 0.14 -15.91 -25.28
N TRP A 389 -0.50 -14.74 -25.12
CA TRP A 389 -1.74 -14.56 -24.38
C TRP A 389 -2.92 -14.41 -25.34
N GLY A 390 -3.91 -15.29 -25.23
CA GLY A 390 -5.12 -15.21 -26.03
C GLY A 390 -6.07 -14.13 -25.53
N VAL A 391 -6.57 -13.31 -26.46
CA VAL A 391 -7.60 -12.29 -26.19
C VAL A 391 -8.97 -12.96 -26.03
N PRO A 392 -9.73 -12.71 -24.94
CA PRO A 392 -11.05 -13.33 -24.75
C PRO A 392 -12.06 -12.79 -25.77
N VAL A 393 -12.45 -13.62 -26.74
CA VAL A 393 -13.40 -13.22 -27.80
C VAL A 393 -14.84 -13.50 -27.37
N SER A 394 -15.66 -12.45 -27.32
CA SER A 394 -17.11 -12.55 -27.06
C SER A 394 -17.92 -11.50 -27.82
N ASP A 395 -19.20 -11.78 -28.09
CA ASP A 395 -20.15 -10.81 -28.65
C ASP A 395 -20.68 -9.80 -27.61
N SER A 396 -20.29 -9.94 -26.35
CA SER A 396 -20.67 -9.04 -25.25
C SER A 396 -20.05 -7.66 -25.41
N ALA A 397 -20.89 -6.62 -25.40
CA ALA A 397 -20.46 -5.23 -25.53
C ALA A 397 -19.45 -4.84 -24.44
N GLY A 398 -19.64 -5.32 -23.20
CA GLY A 398 -18.72 -5.06 -22.09
C GLY A 398 -17.33 -5.64 -22.33
N ILE A 399 -17.24 -6.88 -22.86
CA ILE A 399 -15.96 -7.49 -23.22
C ILE A 399 -15.30 -6.75 -24.39
N GLN A 400 -16.08 -6.38 -25.41
CA GLN A 400 -15.54 -5.65 -26.56
C GLN A 400 -14.98 -4.26 -26.18
N ASP A 401 -15.69 -3.53 -25.32
CA ASP A 401 -15.20 -2.26 -24.78
C ASP A 401 -13.92 -2.46 -23.94
N THR A 402 -13.85 -3.55 -23.17
CA THR A 402 -12.68 -3.91 -22.36
C THR A 402 -11.45 -4.21 -23.22
N ILE A 403 -11.61 -4.97 -24.33
CA ILE A 403 -10.53 -5.25 -25.29
C ILE A 403 -9.98 -3.95 -25.87
N LYS A 404 -10.86 -3.01 -26.20
CA LYS A 404 -10.48 -1.71 -26.76
C LYS A 404 -9.70 -0.85 -25.77
N GLU A 405 -10.15 -0.77 -24.52
CA GLU A 405 -9.43 -0.05 -23.47
C GLU A 405 -8.08 -0.71 -23.14
N LEU A 406 -8.02 -2.05 -23.14
CA LEU A 406 -6.76 -2.78 -23.02
C LEU A 406 -5.80 -2.41 -24.15
N GLY A 407 -6.25 -2.43 -25.41
CA GLY A 407 -5.43 -2.03 -26.55
C GLY A 407 -4.85 -0.62 -26.40
N LYS A 408 -5.67 0.35 -25.98
CA LYS A 408 -5.20 1.73 -25.72
C LYS A 408 -4.16 1.80 -24.60
N SER A 409 -4.38 1.07 -23.51
CA SER A 409 -3.46 1.00 -22.36
C SER A 409 -2.10 0.41 -22.77
N LEU A 410 -2.10 -0.67 -23.54
CA LEU A 410 -0.86 -1.28 -24.05
C LEU A 410 -0.11 -0.35 -24.99
N VAL A 411 -0.82 0.35 -25.89
CA VAL A 411 -0.20 1.33 -26.79
C VAL A 411 0.41 2.50 -26.02
N ALA A 412 -0.25 3.01 -24.97
CA ALA A 412 0.32 4.04 -24.10
C ALA A 412 1.63 3.57 -23.46
N ARG A 413 1.64 2.34 -22.93
CA ARG A 413 2.84 1.73 -22.32
C ARG A 413 3.97 1.50 -23.31
N ILE A 414 3.67 1.14 -24.57
CA ILE A 414 4.69 1.04 -25.63
C ILE A 414 5.35 2.40 -25.86
N ARG A 415 4.57 3.50 -25.90
CA ARG A 415 5.13 4.85 -26.08
C ARG A 415 6.07 5.23 -24.93
N GLU A 416 5.70 4.92 -23.70
CA GLU A 416 6.57 5.12 -22.52
C GLU A 416 7.88 4.32 -22.65
N LEU A 417 7.80 3.03 -22.98
CA LEU A 417 8.99 2.16 -23.13
C LEU A 417 9.92 2.61 -24.27
N LEU A 418 9.36 3.15 -25.36
CA LEU A 418 10.14 3.70 -26.46
C LEU A 418 10.84 5.01 -26.06
N ASN A 419 10.22 5.84 -25.22
CA ASN A 419 10.81 7.09 -24.72
C ASN A 419 11.98 6.82 -23.75
N VAL A 420 11.85 5.83 -22.86
CA VAL A 420 12.89 5.49 -21.87
C VAL A 420 14.18 4.95 -22.53
N LYS A 421 14.08 4.19 -23.62
CA LYS A 421 15.24 3.60 -24.31
C LYS A 421 16.07 4.59 -25.16
N HIS A 422 15.64 5.83 -25.32
CA HIS A 422 16.43 6.87 -25.98
C HIS A 422 17.48 7.53 -25.06
N LEU A 423 17.45 7.26 -23.75
CA LEU A 423 18.47 7.67 -22.77
C LEU A 423 19.31 6.46 -22.28
N GLY A 424 20.25 5.99 -23.10
CA GLY A 424 21.45 5.27 -22.61
C GLY A 424 21.36 3.74 -22.49
N ASP A 425 22.38 3.09 -23.07
CA ASP A 425 22.63 1.65 -23.05
C ASP A 425 23.05 1.11 -21.66
N ASN A 426 22.60 -0.14 -21.39
CA ASN A 426 23.09 -1.15 -20.45
C ASN A 426 22.87 -0.97 -18.93
N VAL A 427 21.81 -1.60 -18.41
CA VAL A 427 21.82 -2.28 -17.09
C VAL A 427 21.17 -3.65 -17.24
N LYS A 428 21.91 -4.71 -16.90
CA LYS A 428 21.47 -6.12 -17.01
C LYS A 428 20.54 -6.50 -15.86
N GLN A 429 19.56 -7.35 -16.19
CA GLN A 429 18.39 -7.72 -15.40
C GLN A 429 18.66 -8.64 -14.18
N SER A 430 19.92 -8.86 -13.78
CA SER A 430 20.29 -9.83 -12.73
C SER A 430 20.70 -9.22 -11.37
N GLU A 431 20.62 -7.90 -11.18
CA GLU A 431 20.93 -7.25 -9.87
C GLU A 431 19.70 -6.77 -9.09
N ILE A 432 18.50 -6.81 -9.68
CA ILE A 432 17.27 -6.24 -9.06
C ILE A 432 16.86 -7.00 -7.79
N VAL A 433 17.30 -8.26 -7.62
CA VAL A 433 17.00 -9.06 -6.42
C VAL A 433 18.09 -8.96 -5.34
N SER A 434 19.30 -8.43 -5.64
CA SER A 434 20.31 -8.12 -4.61
C SER A 434 20.39 -6.64 -4.23
N GLY A 435 19.62 -5.76 -4.89
CA GLY A 435 19.62 -4.32 -4.63
C GLY A 435 18.75 -3.85 -3.46
N PHE A 436 17.81 -4.64 -2.95
CA PHE A 436 16.92 -4.18 -1.87
C PHE A 436 17.63 -3.94 -0.52
N SER A 437 18.82 -4.50 -0.33
CA SER A 437 19.69 -4.16 0.81
C SER A 437 20.59 -2.94 0.56
N ALA A 438 20.51 -2.29 -0.61
CA ALA A 438 21.39 -1.20 -1.01
C ALA A 438 20.68 0.01 -1.67
N LEU A 439 19.34 0.06 -1.67
CA LEU A 439 18.60 1.19 -2.23
C LEU A 439 18.69 2.42 -1.32
N THR A 440 18.92 3.57 -1.94
CA THR A 440 18.86 4.86 -1.26
C THR A 440 17.42 5.32 -1.08
N LEU A 441 17.17 6.22 -0.11
CA LEU A 441 15.83 6.73 0.24
C LEU A 441 15.10 7.37 -0.97
N GLU A 442 15.87 7.87 -1.94
CA GLU A 442 15.39 8.56 -3.15
C GLU A 442 14.82 7.57 -4.18
N GLU A 443 15.45 6.41 -4.34
CA GLU A 443 14.99 5.36 -5.27
C GLU A 443 13.71 4.68 -4.78
N TRP A 444 13.48 4.70 -3.46
CA TRP A 444 12.24 4.23 -2.84
C TRP A 444 11.06 5.17 -3.15
N ARG A 445 11.27 6.48 -3.00
CA ARG A 445 10.28 7.52 -3.29
C ARG A 445 9.87 7.54 -4.76
N GLN A 446 10.83 7.34 -5.67
CA GLN A 446 10.57 7.32 -7.12
C GLN A 446 9.59 6.20 -7.51
N LYS A 447 9.76 5.00 -6.93
CA LYS A 447 8.88 3.85 -7.21
C LYS A 447 7.51 3.97 -6.55
N GLU A 448 7.44 4.58 -5.37
CA GLU A 448 6.16 4.88 -4.71
C GLU A 448 5.32 5.89 -5.51
N LEU A 449 5.97 6.87 -6.12
CA LEU A 449 5.36 7.85 -7.03
C LEU A 449 4.67 7.18 -8.23
N THR A 450 5.36 6.23 -8.88
CA THR A 450 4.86 5.53 -10.07
C THR A 450 3.63 4.67 -9.75
N VAL A 451 3.60 4.04 -8.59
CA VAL A 451 2.46 3.22 -8.14
C VAL A 451 1.23 4.09 -7.84
N ARG A 452 1.43 5.29 -7.28
CA ARG A 452 0.35 6.26 -7.03
C ARG A 452 -0.25 6.78 -8.34
N GLN A 453 0.59 7.21 -9.28
CA GLN A 453 0.16 7.69 -10.61
C GLN A 453 -0.70 6.67 -11.40
N TYR A 454 -0.38 5.38 -11.27
CA TYR A 454 -1.17 4.31 -11.89
C TYR A 454 -2.57 4.16 -11.26
N LYS A 455 -2.69 4.27 -9.93
CA LYS A 455 -3.98 4.20 -9.21
C LYS A 455 -4.88 5.41 -9.52
N ASP A 456 -4.26 6.56 -9.72
CA ASP A 456 -4.91 7.84 -10.02
C ASP A 456 -5.57 7.83 -11.40
N SER A 457 -4.87 7.25 -12.37
CA SER A 457 -5.33 7.09 -13.75
C SER A 457 -6.52 6.14 -13.85
N GLN A 458 -6.52 5.04 -13.09
CA GLN A 458 -7.64 4.09 -13.00
C GLN A 458 -8.89 4.75 -12.39
N THR A 459 -8.72 5.51 -11.31
CA THR A 459 -9.83 6.22 -10.63
C THR A 459 -10.45 7.31 -11.49
N GLN A 460 -9.63 7.99 -12.30
CA GLN A 460 -10.10 9.03 -13.24
C GLN A 460 -10.88 8.41 -14.41
N GLN A 461 -10.42 7.30 -14.98
CA GLN A 461 -11.11 6.59 -16.07
C GLN A 461 -12.48 6.06 -15.65
N GLN A 462 -12.60 5.57 -14.40
CA GLN A 462 -13.87 5.07 -13.85
C GLN A 462 -14.91 6.19 -13.68
N ARG A 463 -14.47 7.40 -13.29
CA ARG A 463 -15.33 8.59 -13.16
C ARG A 463 -15.82 9.11 -14.51
N ASP A 464 -14.97 9.11 -15.52
CA ASP A 464 -15.35 9.55 -16.88
C ASP A 464 -16.34 8.58 -17.56
N MET A 465 -16.27 7.29 -17.21
CA MET A 465 -17.18 6.26 -17.72
C MET A 465 -18.61 6.42 -17.13
N GLN A 466 -18.72 6.77 -15.85
CA GLN A 466 -20.00 7.02 -15.17
C GLN A 466 -20.72 8.28 -15.69
N ILE A 467 -19.97 9.32 -16.10
CA ILE A 467 -20.52 10.56 -16.68
C ILE A 467 -21.10 10.31 -18.09
N LYS A 468 -20.48 9.42 -18.87
CA LYS A 468 -20.93 9.09 -20.24
C LYS A 468 -22.18 8.20 -20.27
N GLN A 469 -22.50 7.49 -19.19
CA GLN A 469 -23.63 6.55 -19.12
C GLN A 469 -24.94 7.18 -18.61
N GLY A 470 -24.97 8.49 -18.32
CA GLY A 470 -26.22 9.21 -18.03
C GLY A 470 -26.95 8.82 -16.74
N ILE A 471 -26.29 8.09 -15.84
CA ILE A 471 -26.84 7.71 -14.53
C ILE A 471 -26.79 8.95 -13.61
N ALA A 472 -27.93 9.61 -13.43
CA ALA A 472 -28.04 10.76 -12.55
C ALA A 472 -27.90 10.34 -11.07
N PRO A 473 -27.09 11.04 -10.25
CA PRO A 473 -26.95 10.73 -8.84
C PRO A 473 -28.26 10.99 -8.09
N THR A 474 -28.73 10.01 -7.32
CA THR A 474 -29.87 10.19 -6.43
C THR A 474 -29.53 11.22 -5.35
N THR A 475 -30.36 12.26 -5.32
CA THR A 475 -30.27 13.45 -4.50
C THR A 475 -30.58 13.14 -3.03
N ARG A 476 -29.54 13.04 -2.22
CA ARG A 476 -29.52 13.69 -0.89
C ARG A 476 -28.42 14.74 -0.90
N SER A 477 -28.85 15.99 -0.73
CA SER A 477 -28.05 17.22 -0.81
C SER A 477 -26.72 17.13 -0.05
N LYS A 478 -25.61 17.12 -0.80
CA LYS A 478 -24.30 17.63 -0.36
C LYS A 478 -23.85 18.75 -1.32
N HIS A 479 -24.73 19.72 -1.54
CA HIS A 479 -24.26 21.07 -1.82
C HIS A 479 -24.28 21.85 -0.50
N GLN A 480 -23.35 21.50 0.38
CA GLN A 480 -22.48 22.55 0.91
C GLN A 480 -21.18 22.45 0.11
N PRO A 481 -20.55 23.58 -0.27
CA PRO A 481 -19.19 23.54 -0.79
C PRO A 481 -18.35 22.72 0.20
N LEU A 482 -17.47 21.83 -0.27
CA LEU A 482 -16.45 21.25 0.61
C LEU A 482 -15.63 22.43 1.16
N GLN A 483 -15.93 22.86 2.40
CA GLN A 483 -15.22 23.90 3.14
C GLN A 483 -13.86 23.36 3.61
N ASN A 484 -13.00 22.98 2.67
CA ASN A 484 -11.65 22.52 3.02
C ASN A 484 -10.65 23.67 3.14
N PHE A 485 -10.96 24.88 2.66
CA PHE A 485 -10.06 26.04 2.69
C PHE A 485 -10.77 27.27 3.28
N GLU A 486 -10.07 28.02 4.12
CA GLU A 486 -10.59 29.26 4.68
C GLU A 486 -10.69 30.35 3.60
N PRO A 487 -11.79 31.14 3.58
CA PRO A 487 -11.95 32.24 2.63
C PRO A 487 -10.73 33.20 2.61
N GLU A 488 -10.37 33.73 1.43
CA GLU A 488 -9.27 34.69 1.33
C GLU A 488 -9.49 35.97 2.15
N ASP A 489 -10.76 36.33 2.39
CA ASP A 489 -11.18 37.49 3.18
C ASP A 489 -11.27 37.23 4.69
N CYS A 490 -10.87 36.05 5.17
CA CYS A 490 -10.87 35.74 6.59
C CYS A 490 -9.70 36.41 7.33
N CYS A 491 -9.85 36.61 8.64
CA CYS A 491 -8.80 37.18 9.46
C CYS A 491 -7.54 36.31 9.45
N VAL A 492 -6.40 36.88 9.08
CA VAL A 492 -5.11 36.16 8.98
C VAL A 492 -4.64 35.57 10.33
N MET A 493 -5.13 36.11 11.45
CA MET A 493 -4.72 35.71 12.80
C MET A 493 -5.61 34.65 13.44
N CYS A 494 -6.90 34.58 13.10
CA CYS A 494 -7.88 33.74 13.80
C CYS A 494 -8.94 33.11 12.89
N ASN A 495 -8.81 33.25 11.57
CA ASN A 495 -9.71 32.72 10.53
C ASN A 495 -11.18 33.19 10.62
N THR A 496 -11.50 34.16 11.48
CA THR A 496 -12.85 34.75 11.54
C THR A 496 -13.16 35.47 10.22
N SER A 497 -14.28 35.12 9.58
CA SER A 497 -14.73 35.71 8.32
C SER A 497 -16.09 36.41 8.49
N PRO A 498 -16.34 37.55 7.82
CA PRO A 498 -15.37 38.30 7.01
C PRO A 498 -14.44 39.17 7.87
N GLY A 499 -13.19 39.30 7.46
CA GLY A 499 -12.25 40.27 8.02
C GLY A 499 -12.31 41.62 7.29
N ARG A 500 -11.82 42.68 7.93
CA ARG A 500 -11.62 43.99 7.31
C ARG A 500 -10.22 44.08 6.70
N PRO A 501 -10.08 44.54 5.44
CA PRO A 501 -8.76 44.65 4.82
C PRO A 501 -7.90 45.70 5.53
N CYS A 502 -6.59 45.46 5.59
CA CYS A 502 -5.62 46.46 6.06
C CYS A 502 -5.80 47.77 5.27
N ALA A 503 -5.89 48.89 5.99
CA ALA A 503 -6.16 50.20 5.39
C ALA A 503 -5.08 50.66 4.39
N ARG A 504 -3.83 50.20 4.57
CA ARG A 504 -2.68 50.60 3.74
C ARG A 504 -2.49 49.67 2.54
N CYS A 505 -2.14 48.40 2.78
CA CYS A 505 -1.77 47.47 1.70
C CYS A 505 -2.96 46.74 1.07
N ARG A 506 -4.10 46.64 1.78
CA ARG A 506 -5.29 45.85 1.40
C ARG A 506 -5.02 44.38 1.04
N SER A 507 -3.86 43.84 1.43
CA SER A 507 -3.42 42.49 1.07
C SER A 507 -3.67 41.42 2.14
N THR A 508 -4.20 41.81 3.30
CA THR A 508 -4.52 40.93 4.42
C THR A 508 -5.73 41.48 5.16
N TYR A 509 -6.40 40.65 5.95
CA TYR A 509 -7.66 40.96 6.61
C TYR A 509 -7.59 40.70 8.13
N TYR A 510 -8.30 41.52 8.91
CA TYR A 510 -8.39 41.42 10.37
C TYR A 510 -9.84 41.56 10.85
N CYS A 511 -10.29 40.72 11.79
CA CYS A 511 -11.65 40.85 12.36
C CYS A 511 -11.75 41.95 13.44
N SER A 512 -10.64 42.24 14.13
CA SER A 512 -10.56 43.20 15.24
C SER A 512 -9.25 44.01 15.20
N GLU A 513 -9.23 45.15 15.90
CA GLU A 513 -8.00 45.93 16.11
C GLU A 513 -6.94 45.12 16.89
N GLU A 514 -7.36 44.17 17.71
CA GLU A 514 -6.45 43.33 18.50
C GLU A 514 -5.70 42.36 17.59
N CYS A 515 -6.38 41.72 16.64
CA CYS A 515 -5.73 40.89 15.62
C CYS A 515 -4.79 41.71 14.74
N GLU A 516 -5.16 42.95 14.39
CA GLU A 516 -4.29 43.85 13.63
C GLU A 516 -3.04 44.26 14.44
N LYS A 517 -3.22 44.64 15.71
CA LYS A 517 -2.10 44.98 16.62
C LYS A 517 -1.17 43.79 16.85
N SER A 518 -1.72 42.58 16.94
CA SER A 518 -0.94 41.35 17.12
C SER A 518 -0.06 41.01 15.91
N ASP A 519 -0.47 41.38 14.69
CA ASP A 519 0.29 41.11 13.47
C ASP A 519 1.20 42.30 13.07
N ALA A 520 0.95 43.49 13.62
CA ALA A 520 1.55 44.76 13.17
C ALA A 520 3.09 44.73 13.04
N ALA A 521 3.79 44.08 13.97
CA ALA A 521 5.26 44.01 13.94
C ALA A 521 5.79 43.17 12.78
N SER A 522 5.12 42.05 12.46
CA SER A 522 5.47 41.22 11.30
C SER A 522 4.97 41.88 10.02
N HIS A 523 3.67 42.19 9.94
CA HIS A 523 3.03 42.81 8.79
C HIS A 523 3.73 44.10 8.33
N GLY A 524 4.18 44.93 9.28
CA GLY A 524 4.85 46.20 9.04
C GLY A 524 6.12 46.11 8.19
N ARG A 525 6.82 44.96 8.19
CA ARG A 525 8.04 44.72 7.39
C ARG A 525 7.82 44.91 5.89
N LEU A 526 6.63 44.56 5.39
CA LEU A 526 6.31 44.58 3.96
C LEU A 526 5.05 45.40 3.63
N CYS A 527 4.25 45.82 4.60
CA CYS A 527 3.00 46.57 4.38
C CYS A 527 3.20 47.83 3.53
N GLU A 528 4.23 48.61 3.85
CA GLU A 528 4.62 49.79 3.09
C GLU A 528 5.04 49.44 1.67
N GLN A 529 5.99 48.51 1.55
CA GLN A 529 6.53 48.07 0.26
C GLN A 529 5.43 47.53 -0.65
N PHE A 530 4.43 46.85 -0.10
CA PHE A 530 3.30 46.30 -0.88
C PHE A 530 2.40 47.41 -1.40
N ALA A 531 2.10 48.39 -0.57
CA ALA A 531 1.24 49.52 -0.94
C ALA A 531 1.92 50.44 -1.99
N SER A 532 3.25 50.52 -1.97
CA SER A 532 4.03 51.37 -2.86
C SER A 532 4.81 50.59 -3.92
N GLN A 533 4.50 49.31 -4.15
CA GLN A 533 5.26 48.48 -5.08
C GLN A 533 5.14 49.03 -6.50
N THR A 534 6.24 49.04 -7.25
CA THR A 534 6.26 49.44 -8.66
C THR A 534 5.39 48.52 -9.51
N ASP A 535 4.87 49.06 -10.62
CA ASP A 535 4.08 48.30 -11.59
C ASP A 535 4.79 47.02 -12.05
N ARG A 536 3.98 46.00 -12.33
CA ARG A 536 4.44 44.69 -12.79
C ARG A 536 5.21 44.86 -14.13
N PRO A 537 6.49 44.42 -14.23
CA PRO A 537 7.28 44.61 -15.44
C PRO A 537 6.74 43.90 -16.69
N SER A 538 6.16 42.70 -16.52
CA SER A 538 5.47 41.99 -17.59
C SER A 538 4.45 40.98 -17.02
N PRO A 539 3.50 40.46 -17.83
CA PRO A 539 2.55 39.43 -17.37
C PRO A 539 3.22 38.15 -16.84
N GLN A 540 4.43 37.85 -17.31
CA GLN A 540 5.25 36.71 -16.88
C GLN A 540 5.95 36.95 -15.54
N HIS A 541 5.98 38.18 -15.03
CA HIS A 541 6.50 38.44 -13.71
C HIS A 541 5.43 38.18 -12.65
N LYS A 542 5.82 37.48 -11.60
CA LYS A 542 4.97 37.23 -10.42
C LYS A 542 5.59 37.89 -9.22
N ARG A 543 4.74 38.44 -8.36
CA ARG A 543 5.19 39.05 -7.12
C ARG A 543 5.66 37.96 -6.17
N ALA A 544 6.85 38.15 -5.62
CA ALA A 544 7.48 37.26 -4.67
C ALA A 544 8.02 38.05 -3.47
N ILE A 545 8.30 37.35 -2.38
CA ILE A 545 9.01 37.90 -1.21
C ILE A 545 10.43 37.37 -1.23
N PHE A 546 11.41 38.27 -1.26
CA PHE A 546 12.82 37.94 -1.20
C PHE A 546 13.36 38.15 0.21
N PHE A 547 14.03 37.12 0.74
CA PHE A 547 14.72 37.10 2.01
C PHE A 547 16.24 37.11 1.79
N PRO A 548 16.87 38.29 1.72
CA PRO A 548 18.32 38.40 1.58
C PRO A 548 19.04 37.86 2.82
N ALA A 549 20.10 37.08 2.62
CA ALA A 549 20.86 36.54 3.74
C ALA A 549 21.64 37.62 4.53
N ASP A 550 22.16 38.62 3.82
CA ASP A 550 23.05 39.64 4.38
C ASP A 550 22.31 40.88 4.94
N SER A 551 20.97 40.93 4.86
CA SER A 551 20.13 42.04 5.33
C SER A 551 19.03 41.55 6.27
N GLU A 552 18.56 42.40 7.18
CA GLU A 552 17.43 42.09 8.08
C GLU A 552 16.07 42.38 7.43
N GLU A 553 16.04 43.23 6.41
CA GLU A 553 14.80 43.65 5.76
C GLU A 553 14.44 42.70 4.59
N PRO A 554 13.24 42.08 4.60
CA PRO A 554 12.71 41.39 3.44
C PRO A 554 12.29 42.40 2.37
N SER A 555 12.13 41.94 1.14
CA SER A 555 11.72 42.82 0.03
C SER A 555 10.70 42.18 -0.89
N LEU A 556 9.79 42.99 -1.44
CA LEU A 556 8.91 42.56 -2.51
C LEU A 556 9.60 42.70 -3.85
N VAL A 557 9.63 41.62 -4.62
CA VAL A 557 10.32 41.55 -5.90
C VAL A 557 9.42 41.01 -6.99
N TRP A 558 9.72 41.36 -8.24
CA TRP A 558 9.09 40.79 -9.41
C TRP A 558 10.02 39.73 -9.99
N VAL A 559 9.57 38.47 -10.01
CA VAL A 559 10.38 37.35 -10.49
C VAL A 559 9.84 36.85 -11.83
N PRO A 560 10.69 36.70 -12.86
CA PRO A 560 10.26 36.13 -14.13
C PRO A 560 9.87 34.65 -13.96
N CYS A 561 8.64 34.34 -14.36
CA CYS A 561 8.06 33.01 -14.40
C CYS A 561 7.69 32.70 -15.85
N THR A 562 8.56 31.98 -16.56
CA THR A 562 8.35 31.68 -17.99
C THR A 562 7.74 30.30 -18.13
N ARG A 563 6.57 30.23 -18.77
CA ARG A 563 5.99 28.95 -19.15
C ARG A 563 6.86 28.29 -20.20
N LYS A 564 7.41 27.13 -19.86
CA LYS A 564 8.11 26.24 -20.77
C LYS A 564 7.10 25.24 -21.28
N TYR A 565 7.29 24.88 -22.53
CA TYR A 565 6.50 23.88 -23.22
C TYR A 565 7.48 22.87 -23.76
N GLU A 566 7.41 21.65 -23.25
CA GLU A 566 8.12 20.53 -23.84
C GLU A 566 7.21 19.92 -24.90
N THR A 567 7.60 20.14 -26.15
CA THR A 567 6.81 19.67 -27.30
C THR A 567 6.73 18.16 -27.37
N GLU A 568 7.68 17.44 -26.79
CA GLU A 568 7.75 15.97 -26.82
C GLU A 568 6.80 15.31 -25.81
N GLU A 569 6.67 15.87 -24.60
CA GLU A 569 5.82 15.29 -23.54
C GLU A 569 4.43 15.94 -23.42
N ARG A 570 4.12 16.96 -24.25
CA ARG A 570 2.91 17.82 -24.11
C ARG A 570 2.74 18.40 -22.69
N MET A 571 3.83 18.50 -21.95
CA MET A 571 3.86 19.08 -20.61
C MET A 571 4.26 20.54 -20.70
N SER A 572 3.60 21.36 -19.90
CA SER A 572 3.99 22.75 -19.70
C SER A 572 4.16 23.01 -18.22
N TRP A 573 5.33 23.49 -17.83
CA TRP A 573 5.63 23.92 -16.47
C TRP A 573 6.07 25.37 -16.49
N THR A 574 5.93 26.06 -15.37
CA THR A 574 6.43 27.42 -15.26
C THR A 574 7.84 27.41 -14.67
N GLN A 575 8.84 27.70 -15.50
CA GLN A 575 10.21 27.88 -15.04
C GLN A 575 10.33 29.22 -14.30
N LEU A 576 10.57 29.14 -13.00
CA LEU A 576 11.00 30.26 -12.18
C LEU A 576 12.45 30.61 -12.50
N ASN A 577 12.72 31.87 -12.85
CA ASN A 577 14.07 32.40 -12.96
C ASN A 577 14.38 33.26 -11.71
N PRO A 578 15.01 32.68 -10.68
CA PRO A 578 15.31 33.38 -9.44
C PRO A 578 16.54 34.30 -9.54
N HIS A 579 17.21 34.40 -10.69
CA HIS A 579 18.35 35.29 -10.85
C HIS A 579 17.90 36.76 -10.77
N PRO A 580 18.63 37.65 -10.05
CA PRO A 580 19.91 37.43 -9.35
C PRO A 580 19.77 37.02 -7.86
N TYR A 581 18.56 36.82 -7.36
CA TYR A 581 18.24 36.75 -5.92
C TYR A 581 18.86 35.55 -5.19
N LEU A 582 19.03 34.39 -5.85
CA LEU A 582 19.66 33.20 -5.24
C LEU A 582 21.17 33.08 -5.51
N GLY A 583 21.79 34.09 -6.13
CA GLY A 583 23.19 34.07 -6.57
C GLY A 583 23.33 34.09 -8.08
N THR A 584 24.51 34.53 -8.55
CA THR A 584 24.85 34.62 -9.97
C THR A 584 25.47 33.33 -10.52
N ASP A 585 25.64 32.32 -9.67
CA ASP A 585 26.29 31.04 -9.93
C ASP A 585 25.32 29.93 -10.37
N GLU A 586 24.06 30.28 -10.66
CA GLU A 586 22.99 29.36 -11.08
C GLU A 586 22.93 28.08 -10.23
N PRO A 587 22.73 28.20 -8.91
CA PRO A 587 22.79 27.05 -8.01
C PRO A 587 21.64 26.07 -8.26
N ALA A 588 21.88 24.79 -7.97
CA ALA A 588 20.80 23.83 -7.78
C ALA A 588 19.85 24.33 -6.68
N LYS A 589 18.54 24.26 -6.95
CA LYS A 589 17.50 24.88 -6.13
C LYS A 589 16.50 23.84 -5.70
N GLU A 590 16.01 23.99 -4.48
CA GLU A 590 14.90 23.24 -3.94
C GLU A 590 13.80 24.18 -3.46
N SER A 591 12.65 23.62 -3.09
CA SER A 591 11.49 24.39 -2.62
C SER A 591 10.80 23.70 -1.46
N LEU A 592 10.59 24.44 -0.36
CA LEU A 592 9.71 24.04 0.73
C LEU A 592 8.29 24.50 0.40
N ARG A 593 7.35 23.57 0.30
CA ARG A 593 5.94 23.86 -0.03
C ARG A 593 5.08 23.90 1.23
N ILE A 594 4.45 25.04 1.48
CA ILE A 594 3.62 25.31 2.65
C ILE A 594 2.16 25.26 2.22
N GLU A 595 1.50 24.16 2.51
CA GLU A 595 0.08 23.95 2.20
C GLU A 595 -0.83 24.22 3.42
N HIS A 596 -0.23 24.16 4.61
CA HIS A 596 -0.92 24.27 5.89
C HIS A 596 -0.12 25.19 6.82
N ASN A 597 -0.83 26.09 7.51
CA ASN A 597 -0.29 26.86 8.61
C ASN A 597 -0.74 26.25 9.94
N PRO A 598 0.12 25.49 10.64
CA PRO A 598 -0.26 24.81 11.88
C PRO A 598 -0.46 25.78 13.05
N VAL A 599 0.28 26.90 13.09
CA VAL A 599 0.18 27.90 14.18
C VAL A 599 -1.19 28.57 14.21
N ARG A 600 -1.80 28.76 13.04
CA ARG A 600 -3.11 29.44 12.89
C ARG A 600 -4.22 28.48 12.47
N SER A 601 -3.93 27.18 12.36
CA SER A 601 -4.87 26.16 11.89
C SER A 601 -5.55 26.54 10.57
N ARG A 602 -4.78 27.04 9.60
CA ARG A 602 -5.28 27.48 8.29
C ARG A 602 -4.83 26.52 7.20
N ASN A 603 -5.77 26.12 6.35
CA ASN A 603 -5.52 25.27 5.20
C ASN A 603 -5.48 26.11 3.91
N LEU A 604 -4.34 26.15 3.24
CA LEU A 604 -4.14 26.91 2.00
C LEU A 604 -4.39 26.04 0.76
N GLY A 605 -3.97 24.78 0.85
CA GLY A 605 -4.03 23.82 -0.24
C GLY A 605 -3.78 22.39 0.23
N SER A 606 -3.81 21.45 -0.70
CA SER A 606 -3.50 20.05 -0.46
C SER A 606 -2.87 19.44 -1.70
N GLY A 607 -1.88 18.56 -1.52
CA GLY A 607 -1.31 17.73 -2.58
C GLY A 607 -0.08 18.32 -3.30
N PHE A 608 0.42 19.47 -2.88
CA PHE A 608 1.63 20.11 -3.38
C PHE A 608 2.91 19.59 -2.69
N ALA A 609 2.87 19.22 -1.39
CA ALA A 609 4.05 18.76 -0.63
C ALA A 609 4.32 17.24 -0.77
N GLY A 610 3.34 16.46 -1.23
CA GLY A 610 3.45 15.02 -1.47
C GLY A 610 2.90 14.62 -2.83
N ALA A 611 3.12 13.35 -3.21
CA ALA A 611 2.60 12.79 -4.45
C ALA A 611 1.11 12.47 -4.33
N ALA A 612 0.28 13.51 -4.34
CA ALA A 612 -1.17 13.40 -4.26
C ALA A 612 -1.82 13.45 -5.65
N ILE A 613 -2.85 12.64 -5.80
CA ILE A 613 -3.70 12.47 -7.01
C ILE A 613 -4.28 13.77 -7.53
N ARG A 614 -4.56 14.70 -6.60
CA ARG A 614 -5.19 15.99 -6.86
C ARG A 614 -4.50 17.04 -6.02
N LYS A 615 -4.16 18.15 -6.66
CA LYS A 615 -3.78 19.38 -5.97
C LYS A 615 -4.99 20.31 -5.93
N GLU A 616 -5.36 20.77 -4.75
CA GLU A 616 -6.49 21.68 -4.53
C GLU A 616 -6.01 22.90 -3.72
N GLY A 617 -6.58 24.08 -3.98
CA GLY A 617 -6.14 25.33 -3.34
C GLY A 617 -4.80 25.83 -3.87
N TYR A 618 -3.94 26.34 -2.98
CA TYR A 618 -2.61 26.83 -3.32
C TYR A 618 -1.59 26.47 -2.22
N CYS A 619 -0.30 26.52 -2.53
CA CYS A 619 0.75 26.47 -1.52
C CYS A 619 1.67 27.68 -1.61
N VAL A 620 2.37 27.98 -0.52
CA VAL A 620 3.45 28.98 -0.53
C VAL A 620 4.78 28.24 -0.66
N SER A 621 5.45 28.46 -1.78
CA SER A 621 6.70 27.80 -2.16
C SER A 621 7.88 28.68 -1.78
N LEU A 622 8.70 28.23 -0.84
CA LEU A 622 9.93 28.89 -0.42
C LEU A 622 11.12 28.23 -1.12
N VAL A 623 11.67 28.92 -2.11
CA VAL A 623 12.76 28.47 -2.97
C VAL A 623 14.11 28.87 -2.38
N TYR A 624 15.03 27.92 -2.28
CA TYR A 624 16.35 28.09 -1.68
C TYR A 624 17.43 27.29 -2.41
N ARG A 625 18.70 27.55 -2.09
CA ARG A 625 19.88 26.83 -2.62
C ARG A 625 19.98 25.46 -1.96
N GLU A 626 19.89 24.36 -2.71
CA GLU A 626 19.86 22.99 -2.17
C GLU A 626 21.02 22.70 -1.19
N LEU A 627 22.22 23.20 -1.49
CA LEU A 627 23.43 22.94 -0.71
C LEU A 627 23.74 24.00 0.36
N TYR A 628 22.78 24.83 0.80
CA TYR A 628 23.07 25.94 1.74
C TYR A 628 23.73 25.50 3.06
N LEU A 629 23.60 24.23 3.46
CA LEU A 629 24.25 23.67 4.65
C LEU A 629 25.72 23.31 4.44
N LYS A 630 26.17 23.18 3.19
CA LYS A 630 27.51 22.69 2.81
C LYS A 630 28.29 23.67 1.93
N ASP A 631 27.62 24.62 1.28
CA ASP A 631 28.21 25.58 0.33
C ASP A 631 28.80 26.85 0.99
N GLY A 632 28.73 26.94 2.33
CA GLY A 632 29.21 28.10 3.09
C GLY A 632 28.20 29.26 3.17
N SER A 633 26.94 29.04 2.79
CA SER A 633 25.88 30.04 2.95
C SER A 633 25.79 30.54 4.40
N LYS A 634 25.68 31.86 4.54
CA LYS A 634 25.54 32.52 5.84
C LYS A 634 24.11 32.40 6.35
N THR A 635 23.95 32.49 7.67
CA THR A 635 22.64 32.61 8.33
C THR A 635 21.78 33.70 7.68
N ASN A 636 20.52 33.39 7.39
CA ASN A 636 19.61 34.32 6.76
C ASN A 636 19.07 35.31 7.80
N ARG A 637 19.68 36.49 7.85
CA ARG A 637 19.33 37.54 8.82
C ARG A 637 17.93 38.09 8.61
N SER A 638 17.44 38.09 7.36
CA SER A 638 16.10 38.58 7.03
C SER A 638 15.03 37.69 7.66
N ILE A 639 15.16 36.37 7.51
CA ILE A 639 14.26 35.39 8.14
C ILE A 639 14.31 35.52 9.66
N GLN A 640 15.51 35.59 10.26
CA GLN A 640 15.65 35.75 11.71
C GLN A 640 14.93 37.01 12.24
N ALA A 641 15.11 38.15 11.57
CA ALA A 641 14.47 39.40 11.95
C ALA A 641 12.93 39.37 11.78
N CYS A 642 12.43 38.69 10.74
CA CYS A 642 10.99 38.53 10.50
C CYS A 642 10.33 37.56 11.50
N ILE A 643 11.03 36.49 11.89
CA ILE A 643 10.58 35.56 12.94
C ILE A 643 10.55 36.27 14.30
N ALA A 644 11.61 37.00 14.65
CA ALA A 644 11.65 37.76 15.90
C ALA A 644 10.51 38.79 16.00
N ALA A 645 10.13 39.40 14.87
CA ALA A 645 8.98 40.31 14.80
C ALA A 645 7.62 39.60 14.90
N SER A 646 7.58 38.28 14.79
CA SER A 646 6.37 37.46 14.82
C SER A 646 6.04 36.87 16.20
N GLY A 647 6.97 36.92 17.17
CA GLY A 647 6.74 36.48 18.55
C GLY A 647 8.02 36.09 19.31
N PRO A 648 7.94 35.87 20.63
CA PRO A 648 9.09 35.64 21.52
C PRO A 648 9.57 34.18 21.55
N LEU A 649 9.66 33.51 20.40
CA LEU A 649 10.12 32.12 20.31
C LEU A 649 11.58 32.06 19.82
N THR A 650 12.40 31.27 20.52
CA THR A 650 13.74 30.89 20.06
C THR A 650 13.63 30.06 18.78
N THR A 651 14.32 30.45 17.71
CA THR A 651 14.37 29.70 16.44
C THR A 651 14.93 28.29 16.64
N PRO A 652 14.16 27.21 16.43
CA PRO A 652 14.67 25.84 16.57
C PRO A 652 15.62 25.44 15.43
N HIS A 653 15.49 26.08 14.26
CA HIS A 653 16.23 25.74 13.05
C HIS A 653 16.96 26.96 12.46
N GLU A 654 18.22 26.76 12.06
CA GLU A 654 19.04 27.81 11.44
C GLU A 654 18.86 27.80 9.92
N TYR A 655 18.15 28.79 9.39
CA TYR A 655 18.02 29.02 7.95
C TYR A 655 19.24 29.76 7.41
N ARG A 656 19.84 29.27 6.31
CA ARG A 656 21.01 29.90 5.67
C ARG A 656 20.78 30.15 4.19
N GLY A 657 21.52 31.12 3.66
CA GLY A 657 21.47 31.53 2.25
C GLY A 657 20.25 32.38 1.91
N PRO A 658 20.27 33.07 0.76
CA PRO A 658 19.11 33.82 0.27
C PRO A 658 17.94 32.88 -0.05
N MET A 659 16.70 33.36 0.12
CA MET A 659 15.49 32.59 -0.19
C MET A 659 14.42 33.46 -0.85
N ILE A 660 13.57 32.87 -1.69
CA ILE A 660 12.44 33.57 -2.35
C ILE A 660 11.15 32.79 -2.09
N ALA A 661 10.10 33.46 -1.64
CA ALA A 661 8.77 32.88 -1.49
C ALA A 661 7.81 33.32 -2.59
N LEU A 662 7.08 32.36 -3.17
CA LEU A 662 6.04 32.57 -4.18
C LEU A 662 4.77 31.81 -3.82
N ARG A 663 3.62 32.26 -4.33
CA ARG A 663 2.37 31.50 -4.29
C ARG A 663 2.33 30.55 -5.51
N GLU A 664 2.24 29.25 -5.26
CA GLU A 664 2.19 28.19 -6.27
C GLU A 664 0.78 27.59 -6.34
N THR A 665 0.25 27.43 -7.55
CA THR A 665 -1.07 26.85 -7.84
C THR A 665 -0.94 25.71 -8.86
N HIS A 666 -1.89 24.77 -8.83
CA HIS A 666 -1.85 23.61 -9.72
C HIS A 666 -2.03 24.02 -11.18
N PRO A 667 -1.26 23.44 -12.14
CA PRO A 667 -0.32 22.32 -11.97
C PRO A 667 1.08 22.69 -11.47
N GLU A 668 1.60 23.87 -11.80
CA GLU A 668 2.91 24.42 -11.42
C GLU A 668 2.96 25.92 -11.81
N ASP A 669 1.81 26.59 -11.68
CA ASP A 669 1.68 28.01 -12.00
C ASP A 669 1.99 28.86 -10.77
N TYR A 670 2.37 30.11 -11.02
CA TYR A 670 2.67 31.08 -9.96
C TYR A 670 1.69 32.24 -10.00
N GLU A 671 1.23 32.64 -8.82
CA GLU A 671 0.39 33.82 -8.59
C GLU A 671 1.15 34.88 -7.80
N ASP A 672 0.57 36.07 -7.71
CA ASP A 672 1.15 37.13 -6.90
C ASP A 672 0.96 36.80 -5.42
N ILE A 673 2.07 36.63 -4.70
CA ILE A 673 2.05 36.43 -3.26
C ILE A 673 1.41 37.63 -2.55
N THR A 674 0.72 37.35 -1.44
CA THR A 674 0.04 38.33 -0.58
C THR A 674 0.72 38.46 0.78
N LEU A 675 0.38 39.51 1.54
CA LEU A 675 0.84 39.63 2.92
C LEU A 675 0.14 38.69 3.90
N ALA A 676 -0.97 38.05 3.50
CA ALA A 676 -1.51 36.90 4.25
C ALA A 676 -0.56 35.70 4.15
N ASP A 677 -0.02 35.43 2.95
CA ASP A 677 0.97 34.38 2.73
C ASP A 677 2.26 34.65 3.53
N PHE A 678 2.68 35.92 3.65
CA PHE A 678 3.83 36.30 4.49
C PHE A 678 3.67 35.84 5.95
N ARG A 679 2.49 36.05 6.54
CA ARG A 679 2.18 35.57 7.90
C ARG A 679 2.27 34.04 7.97
N HIS A 680 1.78 33.34 6.96
CA HIS A 680 1.82 31.88 6.88
C HIS A 680 3.25 31.34 6.76
N ILE A 681 4.13 31.99 5.98
CA ILE A 681 5.56 31.65 5.92
C ILE A 681 6.19 31.81 7.30
N MET A 682 5.96 32.95 7.96
CA MET A 682 6.59 33.21 9.26
C MET A 682 6.12 32.22 10.34
N ASP A 683 4.83 31.89 10.35
CA ASP A 683 4.29 30.86 11.24
C ASP A 683 4.91 29.48 10.95
N TYR A 684 5.00 29.11 9.67
CA TYR A 684 5.60 27.84 9.25
C TYR A 684 7.07 27.73 9.66
N LEU A 685 7.88 28.77 9.40
CA LEU A 685 9.31 28.77 9.72
C LEU A 685 9.59 28.72 11.23
N VAL A 686 8.66 29.21 12.05
CA VAL A 686 8.73 29.06 13.51
C VAL A 686 8.40 27.63 13.95
N SER A 687 7.40 27.00 13.33
CA SER A 687 6.97 25.62 13.65
C SER A 687 7.71 24.53 12.88
N TYR A 688 8.64 24.87 12.00
CA TYR A 688 9.31 23.90 11.13
C TYR A 688 10.17 22.94 11.96
N ARG A 689 9.85 21.64 11.88
CA ARG A 689 10.36 20.54 12.74
C ARG A 689 9.87 20.56 14.20
N ASP A 690 8.92 21.41 14.54
CA ASP A 690 8.17 21.35 15.80
C ASP A 690 6.95 20.43 15.60
N THR A 691 7.15 19.12 15.75
CA THR A 691 6.06 18.12 15.74
C THR A 691 5.32 18.06 17.07
N LYS A 692 5.67 18.90 18.04
CA LYS A 692 5.15 18.81 19.40
C LYS A 692 3.72 19.29 19.43
N VAL A 693 2.80 18.39 19.80
CA VAL A 693 1.47 18.79 20.24
C VAL A 693 1.67 19.67 21.47
N ARG A 694 1.31 20.96 21.37
CA ARG A 694 1.58 21.91 22.45
C ARG A 694 0.72 21.58 23.66
N GLU A 695 1.36 21.53 24.83
CA GLU A 695 0.65 21.51 26.10
C GLU A 695 -0.26 22.73 26.17
N THR A 696 -1.50 22.51 26.62
CA THR A 696 -2.51 23.57 26.69
C THR A 696 -2.01 24.72 27.56
N VAL A 697 -1.81 25.89 26.97
CA VAL A 697 -1.50 27.12 27.73
C VAL A 697 -2.83 27.71 28.22
N PRO A 698 -3.05 27.84 29.54
CA PRO A 698 -4.35 28.25 30.11
C PRO A 698 -4.87 29.63 29.65
N ASP A 699 -4.02 30.48 29.06
CA ASP A 699 -4.31 31.88 28.78
C ASP A 699 -4.59 32.23 27.30
N LEU A 700 -4.64 31.26 26.38
CA LEU A 700 -5.05 31.52 24.99
C LEU A 700 -6.58 31.68 24.90
N ARG A 701 -7.07 32.89 25.19
CA ARG A 701 -8.50 33.23 25.26
C ARG A 701 -9.28 33.04 23.95
N HIS A 702 -8.62 32.82 22.82
CA HIS A 702 -9.26 32.64 21.51
C HIS A 702 -8.73 31.37 20.84
N ARG A 703 -9.36 30.22 21.14
CA ARG A 703 -9.13 28.98 20.40
C ARG A 703 -9.67 29.13 18.98
N ALA A 704 -8.93 28.60 18.00
CA ALA A 704 -9.46 28.48 16.65
C ALA A 704 -10.70 27.55 16.67
N PRO A 705 -11.75 27.80 15.85
CA PRO A 705 -12.98 27.02 15.85
C PRO A 705 -12.79 25.51 15.59
N SER A 706 -11.65 25.10 15.04
CA SER A 706 -11.30 23.73 14.66
C SER A 706 -10.27 23.06 15.58
N THR A 707 -9.96 23.67 16.73
CA THR A 707 -9.05 23.10 17.73
C THR A 707 -9.85 22.37 18.80
N MET A 708 -9.57 21.07 18.99
CA MET A 708 -10.16 20.26 20.05
C MET A 708 -9.12 19.93 21.12
N ARG A 709 -9.56 19.72 22.35
CA ARG A 709 -8.70 19.27 23.44
C ARG A 709 -8.50 17.76 23.35
N GLY A 710 -7.23 17.35 23.27
CA GLY A 710 -6.80 15.96 23.41
C GLY A 710 -6.05 15.74 24.72
N VAL A 711 -5.56 14.51 24.89
CA VAL A 711 -4.74 14.11 26.03
C VAL A 711 -3.52 13.36 25.53
N ARG A 712 -2.33 13.82 25.92
CA ARG A 712 -1.07 13.09 25.77
C ARG A 712 -0.95 12.08 26.91
N ILE A 713 -0.81 10.81 26.57
CA ILE A 713 -0.58 9.70 27.48
C ILE A 713 0.93 9.42 27.47
N CYS A 714 1.61 9.79 28.55
CA CYS A 714 3.07 9.79 28.62
C CYS A 714 3.64 8.36 28.79
N CYS A 715 4.75 8.06 28.10
CA CYS A 715 5.48 6.80 28.27
C CYS A 715 6.34 6.80 29.53
N TYR A 716 6.86 5.63 29.87
CA TYR A 716 7.65 5.43 31.08
C TYR A 716 8.96 6.26 31.11
N GLY A 717 9.60 6.45 29.95
CA GLY A 717 10.74 7.35 29.77
C GLY A 717 10.43 8.80 30.14
N GLU A 718 9.35 9.34 29.57
CA GLU A 718 8.86 10.70 29.82
C GLU A 718 8.57 10.92 31.32
N LEU A 719 7.92 9.96 31.99
CA LEU A 719 7.64 10.05 33.42
C LEU A 719 8.90 10.05 34.27
N LYS A 720 9.86 9.16 33.95
CA LYS A 720 11.03 8.95 34.80
C LYS A 720 12.12 9.99 34.58
N VAL A 721 12.29 10.46 33.35
CA VAL A 721 13.36 11.42 32.98
C VAL A 721 12.89 12.85 33.15
N HIS A 722 11.69 13.18 32.65
CA HIS A 722 11.18 14.55 32.65
C HIS A 722 10.27 14.88 33.83
N GLY A 723 9.82 13.86 34.58
CA GLY A 723 8.90 14.07 35.72
C GLY A 723 7.52 14.56 35.30
N SER A 724 7.14 14.33 34.04
CA SER A 724 5.85 14.72 33.48
C SER A 724 4.70 13.98 34.19
N HIS A 725 3.49 14.56 34.13
CA HIS A 725 2.30 13.86 34.61
C HIS A 725 1.91 12.73 33.62
N PRO A 726 1.29 11.63 34.08
CA PRO A 726 0.84 10.52 33.21
C PRO A 726 -0.10 10.92 32.07
N PHE A 727 -0.89 11.96 32.29
CA PHE A 727 -1.83 12.51 31.33
C PHE A 727 -1.66 14.02 31.27
N VAL A 728 -1.45 14.55 30.08
CA VAL A 728 -1.25 15.98 29.86
C VAL A 728 -2.26 16.47 28.84
N ALA A 729 -3.00 17.53 29.16
CA ALA A 729 -3.94 18.12 28.22
C ALA A 729 -3.19 18.82 27.09
N VAL A 730 -3.56 18.49 25.85
CA VAL A 730 -2.92 19.02 24.66
C VAL A 730 -3.96 19.60 23.70
N ASP A 731 -3.60 20.66 23.00
CA ASP A 731 -4.48 21.20 21.95
C ASP A 731 -4.18 20.49 20.62
N VAL A 732 -5.17 19.77 20.12
CA VAL A 732 -5.09 19.05 18.85
C VAL A 732 -5.86 19.83 17.79
N THR A 733 -5.10 20.50 16.93
CA THR A 733 -5.66 21.23 15.79
C THR A 733 -5.99 20.26 14.66
N ARG A 734 -6.87 20.67 13.73
CA ARG A 734 -7.10 19.95 12.46
C ARG A 734 -5.79 19.70 11.71
N SER A 735 -4.84 20.63 11.76
CA SER A 735 -3.52 20.49 11.15
C SER A 735 -2.68 19.41 11.83
N ASN A 736 -2.72 19.31 13.17
CA ASN A 736 -2.04 18.25 13.92
C ASN A 736 -2.62 16.88 13.55
N GLN A 737 -3.95 16.75 13.41
CA GLN A 737 -4.58 15.50 13.00
C GLN A 737 -4.16 15.06 11.59
N ILE A 738 -4.12 15.99 10.63
CA ILE A 738 -3.66 15.70 9.27
C ILE A 738 -2.19 15.26 9.28
N ALA A 739 -1.34 15.93 10.06
CA ALA A 739 0.07 15.59 10.17
C ALA A 739 0.31 14.22 10.84
N LEU A 740 -0.55 13.83 11.78
CA LEU A 740 -0.48 12.55 12.47
C LEU A 740 -1.05 11.38 11.63
N GLY A 741 -1.83 11.67 10.58
CA GLY A 741 -2.41 10.68 9.68
C GLY A 741 -3.66 10.00 10.24
N ASP A 742 -3.99 8.80 9.73
CA ASP A 742 -5.28 8.15 10.02
C ASP A 742 -5.44 7.71 11.49
N GLY A 743 -4.37 7.38 12.21
CA GLY A 743 -4.43 6.92 13.61
C GLY A 743 -5.18 5.60 13.83
N SER A 744 -5.31 5.15 15.07
CA SER A 744 -6.07 3.94 15.43
C SER A 744 -7.13 4.23 16.49
N ILE A 745 -8.31 3.61 16.36
CA ILE A 745 -9.38 3.72 17.36
C ILE A 745 -9.19 2.64 18.44
N SER A 746 -9.28 3.02 19.71
CA SER A 746 -9.17 2.08 20.85
C SER A 746 -10.43 1.21 20.99
N PRO A 747 -10.33 -0.13 20.90
CA PRO A 747 -11.48 -1.02 21.05
C PRO A 747 -12.14 -0.92 22.43
N ILE A 748 -11.35 -0.84 23.51
CA ILE A 748 -11.87 -0.67 24.88
C ILE A 748 -12.65 0.65 25.01
N SER A 749 -12.15 1.74 24.44
CA SER A 749 -12.86 3.03 24.49
C SER A 749 -14.20 3.00 23.76
N VAL A 750 -14.32 2.19 22.69
CA VAL A 750 -15.57 1.92 21.98
C VAL A 750 -16.56 1.18 22.88
N CYS A 751 -16.11 0.14 23.59
CA CYS A 751 -16.96 -0.57 24.57
C CYS A 751 -17.48 0.35 25.69
N LEU A 752 -16.67 1.32 26.11
CA LEU A 752 -17.04 2.31 27.12
C LEU A 752 -17.96 3.43 26.59
N GLY A 753 -18.29 3.42 25.29
CA GLY A 753 -19.18 4.39 24.65
C GLY A 753 -18.56 5.76 24.40
N MET A 754 -17.22 5.88 24.44
CA MET A 754 -16.49 7.10 24.09
C MET A 754 -15.25 6.73 23.27
N PRO A 755 -15.41 6.50 21.95
CA PRO A 755 -14.31 6.10 21.08
C PRO A 755 -13.19 7.14 21.07
N LEU A 756 -11.96 6.68 21.35
CA LEU A 756 -10.75 7.48 21.31
C LEU A 756 -9.89 7.08 20.11
N ARG A 757 -9.45 8.07 19.34
CA ARG A 757 -8.45 7.92 18.28
C ARG A 757 -7.07 8.27 18.82
N LEU A 758 -6.12 7.38 18.59
CA LEU A 758 -4.77 7.40 19.15
C LEU A 758 -3.71 7.49 18.04
N TRP A 759 -2.66 8.25 18.29
CA TRP A 759 -1.44 8.31 17.47
C TRP A 759 -0.21 8.25 18.35
N LYS A 760 0.78 7.45 17.96
CA LYS A 760 2.12 7.55 18.57
C LYS A 760 2.73 8.89 18.20
N GLU A 761 3.29 9.59 19.18
CA GLU A 761 3.97 10.85 18.91
C GLU A 761 5.23 10.59 18.07
N PRO A 762 5.54 11.45 17.08
CA PRO A 762 6.72 11.28 16.24
C PRO A 762 8.06 11.52 16.95
N ASP A 763 8.05 11.96 18.21
CA ASP A 763 9.27 12.32 18.94
C ASP A 763 10.06 11.07 19.34
N HIS A 764 11.33 11.04 18.95
CA HIS A 764 12.20 9.88 19.03
C HIS A 764 12.89 9.73 20.39
N GLU A 765 12.73 10.68 21.32
CA GLU A 765 13.54 10.76 22.55
C GLU A 765 13.52 9.48 23.39
N PHE A 766 12.36 8.80 23.46
CA PHE A 766 12.18 7.58 24.26
C PHE A 766 11.81 6.35 23.44
N HIS A 767 12.10 6.32 22.13
CA HIS A 767 11.92 5.09 21.33
C HIS A 767 13.00 4.04 21.62
N GLU A 768 14.10 4.45 22.22
CA GLU A 768 15.18 3.61 22.73
C GLU A 768 15.50 4.02 24.16
N ASP A 769 16.15 3.12 24.92
CA ASP A 769 16.55 3.42 26.28
C ASP A 769 17.68 4.45 26.29
N PRO A 770 17.55 5.54 27.07
CA PRO A 770 18.60 6.55 27.14
C PRO A 770 19.88 5.99 27.78
N PRO A 771 21.07 6.54 27.47
CA PRO A 771 22.33 6.07 28.05
C PRO A 771 22.29 6.07 29.59
N GLY A 772 22.57 4.92 30.21
CA GLY A 772 22.52 4.75 31.66
C GLY A 772 21.13 4.44 32.24
N TRP A 773 20.17 4.05 31.40
CA TRP A 773 18.83 3.66 31.82
C TRP A 773 18.84 2.47 32.79
N ALA A 774 18.37 2.71 34.02
CA ALA A 774 18.15 1.69 35.05
C ALA A 774 16.65 1.53 35.33
N GLY A 775 15.81 1.50 34.30
CA GLY A 775 14.38 1.25 34.42
C GLY A 775 14.07 -0.25 34.53
N HIS A 776 13.02 -0.60 35.26
CA HIS A 776 12.48 -1.97 35.25
C HIS A 776 11.62 -2.26 34.01
N MET A 777 11.35 -1.22 33.20
CA MET A 777 10.73 -1.30 31.88
C MET A 777 11.54 -0.42 30.92
N ASN A 778 11.40 -0.67 29.63
CA ASN A 778 12.00 0.16 28.58
C ASN A 778 11.40 1.57 28.59
N ALA A 779 12.15 2.57 28.13
CA ALA A 779 11.73 3.96 28.11
C ALA A 779 10.50 4.21 27.21
N ASP A 780 10.34 3.43 26.15
CA ASP A 780 9.23 3.47 25.19
C ASP A 780 7.94 2.86 25.73
N SER A 781 7.99 2.21 26.89
CA SER A 781 6.87 1.42 27.42
C SER A 781 5.72 2.34 27.84
N ASN A 782 4.52 2.05 27.35
CA ASN A 782 3.30 2.80 27.68
C ASN A 782 2.14 1.83 27.92
N GLN A 783 2.10 1.25 29.12
CA GLN A 783 1.11 0.24 29.52
C GLN A 783 -0.32 0.77 29.47
N ASN A 784 -0.53 2.05 29.77
CA ASN A 784 -1.86 2.67 29.70
C ASN A 784 -2.44 2.57 28.29
N VAL A 785 -1.63 2.83 27.27
CA VAL A 785 -2.05 2.73 25.86
C VAL A 785 -2.13 1.28 25.40
N ALA A 786 -1.15 0.46 25.74
CA ALA A 786 -1.16 -0.95 25.36
C ALA A 786 -2.47 -1.62 25.80
N PHE A 787 -2.89 -1.39 27.05
CA PHE A 787 -4.14 -1.97 27.55
C PHE A 787 -5.41 -1.30 27.00
N LEU A 788 -5.37 -0.01 26.63
CA LEU A 788 -6.48 0.60 25.90
C LEU A 788 -6.69 -0.02 24.51
N MET A 789 -5.64 -0.62 23.93
CA MET A 789 -5.65 -1.21 22.60
C MET A 789 -5.85 -2.73 22.61
N LEU A 790 -6.30 -3.32 23.72
CA LEU A 790 -6.63 -4.75 23.78
C LEU A 790 -7.76 -5.06 22.82
N GLU A 791 -7.63 -6.19 22.13
CA GLU A 791 -8.69 -6.74 21.30
C GLU A 791 -9.90 -7.13 22.14
N THR A 792 -11.06 -6.63 21.74
CA THR A 792 -12.33 -6.80 22.45
C THR A 792 -13.33 -7.68 21.71
N ASP A 793 -13.07 -8.10 20.47
CA ASP A 793 -13.92 -9.07 19.79
C ASP A 793 -13.76 -10.45 20.45
N PRO A 794 -14.79 -10.99 21.14
CA PRO A 794 -14.68 -12.25 21.85
C PRO A 794 -14.39 -13.44 20.93
N PHE A 795 -14.61 -13.29 19.62
CA PHE A 795 -14.33 -14.31 18.60
C PHE A 795 -12.90 -14.21 18.02
N HIS A 796 -12.16 -13.14 18.30
CA HIS A 796 -10.82 -12.93 17.78
C HIS A 796 -9.77 -13.73 18.55
N GLU A 797 -8.80 -14.32 17.85
CA GLU A 797 -7.78 -15.22 18.46
C GLU A 797 -6.86 -14.46 19.43
N TRP A 798 -6.60 -13.20 19.15
CA TRP A 798 -5.82 -12.29 20.00
C TRP A 798 -6.66 -11.53 21.03
N TRP A 799 -7.88 -11.99 21.35
CA TRP A 799 -8.71 -11.35 22.39
C TRP A 799 -7.92 -11.13 23.67
N GLY A 800 -7.98 -9.91 24.21
CA GLY A 800 -7.21 -9.53 25.39
C GLY A 800 -5.73 -9.26 25.16
N TRP A 801 -5.27 -9.22 23.90
CA TRP A 801 -3.94 -8.76 23.51
C TRP A 801 -4.02 -7.49 22.68
N ALA A 802 -3.03 -6.61 22.84
CA ALA A 802 -2.86 -5.47 21.96
C ALA A 802 -2.15 -5.89 20.68
N PRO A 803 -2.52 -5.36 19.49
CA PRO A 803 -1.78 -5.61 18.25
C PRO A 803 -0.29 -5.28 18.40
N MET A 804 0.60 -5.97 17.67
CA MET A 804 2.05 -5.75 17.80
C MET A 804 2.47 -4.28 17.66
N TYR A 805 1.80 -3.53 16.77
CA TYR A 805 2.02 -2.09 16.63
C TYR A 805 1.74 -1.33 17.94
N TRP A 806 0.71 -1.70 18.71
CA TRP A 806 0.36 -1.10 19.99
C TRP A 806 0.95 -1.83 21.21
N ASN A 807 1.86 -2.78 20.99
CA ASN A 807 2.52 -3.56 22.04
C ASN A 807 4.05 -3.34 22.11
N ARG A 808 4.66 -2.67 21.11
CA ARG A 808 6.10 -2.38 21.05
C ARG A 808 6.37 -0.96 20.57
N ARG A 809 7.44 -0.32 21.06
CA ARG A 809 7.88 1.01 20.61
C ARG A 809 6.74 2.02 20.65
N ILE A 810 6.03 2.08 21.78
CA ILE A 810 4.78 2.84 21.88
C ILE A 810 5.10 4.34 22.03
N GLY A 811 6.01 4.69 22.95
CA GLY A 811 6.35 6.09 23.20
C GLY A 811 5.17 6.87 23.77
N ASN A 812 5.26 8.20 23.70
CA ASN A 812 4.16 9.10 24.05
C ASN A 812 3.04 8.95 23.02
N VAL A 813 1.79 9.10 23.44
CA VAL A 813 0.63 8.89 22.57
C VAL A 813 -0.35 10.04 22.73
N CYS A 814 -0.79 10.62 21.61
CA CYS A 814 -1.84 11.62 21.58
C CYS A 814 -3.20 10.93 21.41
N ALA A 815 -4.16 11.27 22.27
CA ALA A 815 -5.53 10.77 22.25
C ALA A 815 -6.52 11.92 22.02
N VAL A 816 -7.51 11.70 21.14
CA VAL A 816 -8.67 12.59 20.97
C VAL A 816 -9.96 11.79 20.89
N ARG A 817 -11.11 12.43 21.12
CA ARG A 817 -12.40 11.79 20.87
C ARG A 817 -12.70 11.73 19.38
N GLU A 818 -13.23 10.60 18.94
CA GLU A 818 -13.58 10.39 17.54
C GLU A 818 -14.71 11.33 17.06
N ASP A 819 -15.58 11.76 17.97
CA ASP A 819 -16.69 12.67 17.67
C ASP A 819 -16.28 14.15 17.55
N GLY A 820 -15.00 14.48 17.78
CA GLY A 820 -14.47 15.84 17.68
C GLY A 820 -14.71 16.72 18.93
N GLU A 821 -15.30 16.19 20.00
CA GLU A 821 -15.51 16.91 21.26
C GLU A 821 -14.24 16.95 22.13
N ASP A 822 -14.18 17.90 23.07
CA ASP A 822 -13.05 18.01 24.01
C ASP A 822 -12.92 16.73 24.87
N LEU A 823 -11.69 16.20 24.95
CA LEU A 823 -11.33 15.06 25.79
C LEU A 823 -10.82 15.54 27.16
N SER A 824 -11.44 15.05 28.23
CA SER A 824 -11.01 15.33 29.59
C SER A 824 -9.85 14.43 30.00
N MET A 825 -8.86 14.99 30.70
CA MET A 825 -7.79 14.19 31.33
C MET A 825 -8.34 13.20 32.35
N ASP A 826 -9.36 13.60 33.12
CA ASP A 826 -9.97 12.74 34.14
C ASP A 826 -10.65 11.52 33.51
N ASP A 827 -11.29 11.69 32.35
CA ASP A 827 -11.92 10.57 31.64
C ASP A 827 -10.87 9.58 31.13
N VAL A 828 -9.78 10.06 30.53
CA VAL A 828 -8.67 9.20 30.06
C VAL A 828 -7.97 8.52 31.22
N ALA A 829 -7.72 9.23 32.32
CA ALA A 829 -7.13 8.66 33.53
C ALA A 829 -8.02 7.56 34.11
N MET A 830 -9.31 7.83 34.28
CA MET A 830 -10.29 6.88 34.77
C MET A 830 -10.38 5.64 33.88
N MET A 831 -10.39 5.82 32.55
CA MET A 831 -10.32 4.72 31.59
C MET A 831 -9.05 3.89 31.79
N CYS A 832 -7.86 4.50 31.68
CA CYS A 832 -6.59 3.78 31.79
C CYS A 832 -6.46 3.03 33.13
N TYR A 833 -6.94 3.62 34.22
CA TYR A 833 -6.93 2.97 35.53
C TYR A 833 -7.87 1.78 35.59
N PHE A 834 -9.11 1.95 35.12
CA PHE A 834 -10.07 0.87 35.06
C PHE A 834 -9.56 -0.28 34.20
N VAL A 835 -8.99 0.02 33.03
CA VAL A 835 -8.38 -0.99 32.18
C VAL A 835 -7.24 -1.69 32.92
N ARG A 836 -6.24 -0.96 33.43
CA ARG A 836 -5.04 -1.56 34.01
C ARG A 836 -5.28 -2.28 35.35
N ARG A 837 -6.21 -1.79 36.17
CA ARG A 837 -6.42 -2.32 37.54
C ARG A 837 -7.57 -3.29 37.66
N LYS A 838 -8.53 -3.22 36.72
CA LYS A 838 -9.72 -4.07 36.78
C LYS A 838 -9.89 -4.95 35.55
N LEU A 839 -9.74 -4.42 34.34
CA LEU A 839 -9.93 -5.21 33.13
C LEU A 839 -8.75 -6.11 32.84
N GLN A 840 -7.51 -5.64 32.96
CA GLN A 840 -6.32 -6.46 32.68
C GLN A 840 -6.32 -7.77 33.51
N PRO A 841 -6.47 -7.76 34.85
CA PRO A 841 -6.52 -9.01 35.61
C PRO A 841 -7.72 -9.90 35.23
N MET A 842 -8.84 -9.31 34.83
CA MET A 842 -10.03 -10.04 34.40
C MET A 842 -9.83 -10.71 33.04
N PHE A 843 -9.19 -10.01 32.10
CA PHE A 843 -8.83 -10.58 30.81
C PHE A 843 -7.76 -11.67 30.98
N GLU A 844 -6.76 -11.46 31.84
CA GLU A 844 -5.76 -12.48 32.21
C GLU A 844 -6.43 -13.72 32.84
N GLU A 845 -7.36 -13.55 33.78
CA GLU A 845 -8.10 -14.66 34.39
C GLU A 845 -8.92 -15.44 33.36
N VAL A 846 -9.59 -14.77 32.43
CA VAL A 846 -10.32 -15.42 31.32
C VAL A 846 -9.34 -16.15 30.39
N LEU A 847 -8.16 -15.58 30.13
CA LEU A 847 -7.12 -16.22 29.32
C LEU A 847 -6.50 -17.45 30.01
N GLU A 848 -6.44 -17.46 31.35
CA GLU A 848 -5.81 -18.53 32.14
C GLU A 848 -6.77 -19.66 32.56
N SER A 849 -8.06 -19.36 32.75
CA SER A 849 -9.01 -20.29 33.39
C SER A 849 -10.04 -20.90 32.44
N ASP A 850 -10.66 -20.09 31.58
CA ASP A 850 -11.69 -20.51 30.63
C ASP A 850 -11.78 -19.51 29.46
N THR A 851 -11.25 -19.91 28.30
CA THR A 851 -11.24 -19.09 27.08
C THR A 851 -12.54 -19.15 26.28
N SER A 852 -13.62 -19.68 26.86
CA SER A 852 -14.93 -19.74 26.22
C SER A 852 -15.40 -18.35 25.77
N VAL A 853 -16.14 -18.32 24.66
CA VAL A 853 -16.74 -17.09 24.14
C VAL A 853 -17.71 -16.50 25.17
N GLU A 854 -18.35 -17.34 25.98
CA GLU A 854 -19.21 -16.94 27.10
C GLU A 854 -18.42 -16.18 28.19
N SER A 855 -17.26 -16.68 28.59
CA SER A 855 -16.38 -16.04 29.58
C SER A 855 -15.78 -14.73 29.05
N ARG A 856 -15.35 -14.70 27.78
CA ARG A 856 -14.89 -13.47 27.10
C ARG A 856 -16.01 -12.42 27.00
N ARG A 857 -17.22 -12.84 26.62
CA ARG A 857 -18.39 -11.95 26.56
C ARG A 857 -18.82 -11.48 27.95
N GLY A 858 -18.73 -12.34 28.97
CA GLY A 858 -18.95 -11.95 30.36
C GLY A 858 -17.97 -10.88 30.84
N ALA A 859 -16.70 -10.97 30.44
CA ALA A 859 -15.72 -9.92 30.71
C ALA A 859 -16.05 -8.61 29.96
N LEU A 860 -16.52 -8.69 28.71
CA LEU A 860 -16.92 -7.51 27.93
C LEU A 860 -18.22 -6.86 28.43
N ASP A 861 -19.18 -7.64 28.91
CA ASP A 861 -20.40 -7.14 29.58
C ASP A 861 -20.05 -6.33 30.84
N PHE A 862 -18.88 -6.59 31.43
CA PHE A 862 -18.34 -5.80 32.53
C PHE A 862 -17.71 -4.47 32.07
N VAL A 863 -17.29 -4.35 30.81
CA VAL A 863 -16.67 -3.13 30.22
C VAL A 863 -17.75 -2.11 29.90
N THR A 864 -18.28 -1.47 30.94
CA THR A 864 -19.28 -0.40 30.83
C THR A 864 -18.83 0.86 31.53
N ARG A 865 -19.35 2.01 31.07
CA ARG A 865 -19.09 3.30 31.72
C ARG A 865 -19.53 3.31 33.19
N ASP A 866 -20.66 2.68 33.50
CA ASP A 866 -21.19 2.62 34.87
C ASP A 866 -20.27 1.82 35.79
N ASN A 867 -19.77 0.67 35.34
CA ASN A 867 -18.81 -0.13 36.12
C ASN A 867 -17.48 0.60 36.30
N MET A 868 -17.00 1.30 35.25
CA MET A 868 -15.80 2.13 35.33
C MET A 868 -15.95 3.24 36.38
N VAL A 869 -17.05 4.01 36.33
CA VAL A 869 -17.32 5.11 37.28
C VAL A 869 -17.53 4.58 38.71
N ALA A 870 -18.22 3.45 38.86
CA ALA A 870 -18.42 2.80 40.16
C ALA A 870 -17.09 2.34 40.77
N TYR A 871 -16.24 1.69 39.96
CA TYR A 871 -14.91 1.25 40.39
C TYR A 871 -14.02 2.43 40.78
N TRP A 872 -14.01 3.48 39.96
CA TRP A 872 -13.26 4.71 40.23
C TRP A 872 -13.70 5.39 41.54
N SER A 873 -15.01 5.45 41.78
CA SER A 873 -15.58 6.06 42.99
C SER A 873 -15.28 5.24 44.25
N ALA A 874 -15.37 3.91 44.16
CA ALA A 874 -15.07 2.99 45.26
C ALA A 874 -13.60 3.05 45.69
N GLU A 875 -12.68 3.26 44.75
CA GLU A 875 -11.24 3.33 45.00
C GLU A 875 -10.73 4.71 45.48
N GLY A 876 -11.62 5.70 45.64
CA GLY A 876 -11.31 7.02 46.19
C GLY A 876 -10.97 8.09 45.15
N GLY A 877 -11.22 7.83 43.87
CA GLY A 877 -10.99 8.77 42.76
C GLY A 877 -9.52 9.21 42.59
N ILE A 878 -9.31 10.43 42.10
CA ILE A 878 -8.00 11.02 41.72
C ILE A 878 -6.94 10.96 42.85
N ARG A 879 -7.31 10.73 44.11
CA ARG A 879 -6.41 10.73 45.29
C ARG A 879 -5.36 9.61 45.35
N LYS A 880 -5.23 8.78 44.31
CA LYS A 880 -4.25 7.66 44.24
C LYS A 880 -3.27 7.74 43.06
N TRP A 881 -3.21 8.87 42.34
CA TRP A 881 -2.29 9.03 41.20
C TRP A 881 -0.94 9.66 41.53
N ASP A 882 -0.74 10.11 42.78
CA ASP A 882 0.56 10.54 43.29
C ASP A 882 1.47 9.34 43.64
#